data_AF-A0A2N5N1T3-F1
#
_entry.id   AF-A0A2N5N1T3-F1
#
_cell.length_a   1.000
_cell.length_b   1.000
_cell.length_c   1.000
_cell.angle_alpha   90.00
_cell.angle_beta   90.00
_cell.angle_gamma   90.00
#
_symmetry.space_group_name_H-M   'P 1'
#
loop_
_entity.id
_entity.type
_entity.pdbx_description
1 polymer ?
#
loop_
_entity_poly.entity_id
_entity_poly.type
_entity_poly.pdbx_seq_one_letter_code
_entity_poly.pdbx_strand_id
1 'polypeptide(L)'
;MKDKHPSRSWGKRWMSALLAAAVALPAAPLAWGGSVAHAEGPADPAPFIKAKVVNHNAGKKILFDNAHGNTAGAADWVIDGGFSDFGNALAQNGYDVQELRKSGPIALADLQPYDVFVTAEAQVPLKASEQAALAAYVDGGGSVFFIGDHYNADRNKNRWDGSEVYNGYRRGAWSNPAKGMSAEEAASAAMQGVVSSDWLAEQFGIRFRYNALGDLNANVIVPPAQSFGITQGVGAVAMHAGSTLAIVDPAKAKGIVYVPKTTQKWGSAVDQGVYNGGGVEEGPYVAVSKKGAGKAAFIGDSSPVEDATPKYLREETGARKTTYDGFKEQDDGRLLVNLIDWLSVDESYTSFAQVDGLQLDSPTPLLAMENPAASTEPQAEPWAAPSAGYKWYDPATFKAGSYGYVGGSTPSPSASPTASPSGTPTPTSSPTPAPGTVGYGFEAQAVLPNSGAEFPLRVTASGLTPGQTVSGYSFGVYTTANGTQIAQVQNADGSWPSAYAYSAAFSLQADSAGYASKELTVRLKPGSSGAANMRLRLNGTNLKTSPATLGDVPAEPLPTPTPTATPPASPSATPTATPTPSATPEPTATPTPSPSATPSVSPSPTPALSIAAARALPAGTTVTLTGTALHEPGIYGGGESFYLQDESGGIYVYQSAPGVKAGDRVTLTGRLAVYNTELELTDLSALSVVGGGAPPAAADAVGVSDANQGMLVSIGEAVISNLADAAPSGSFEFDATTDAGTKTRIRVDVRTGLSRSEFGYGNGDRVVLQGIASIFKGTYQLKPRGLEDIAAPADRIAPSTALTLSGEPNAAGWHREPAAFTLAATDDRAGELATFYTLNGGEPIRYAGPASVESEGETTIRYYSVDAAGNREAAKTAVVRLDRTVPTVQLTQSGAPVTDAGFTDELRFELAASDAISGIAASELLLDGLPIESGSSRLAADLGLGSHTIRYVVTDLAGNVAEQTTAFQVRAQAGGASGAPGVPVLSDDSGHKNGLRDGQYAVTMNLWWGENGSIFRLYENGMLVRTEVLADRTPAAQSVRTEFSGKKNGVYVYTAELINPHGVTKSAQLRVAVTDANPGKPSVSHNNWDGDGSYRISANLWWGTNATEYRLYENGTLIDVQALSASTPSAQAAFTDLAGRAPGVYSYRVELVNAAGVTSSDTIQVVVSR
;
A
#
# COMPACT_ATOMS: atom_id res chain seq x y z
N MET A 1 39.33 1.20 57.50
CA MET A 1 39.98 -0.10 57.16
C MET A 1 39.16 -1.23 57.75
N LYS A 2 39.33 -2.46 57.22
CA LYS A 2 39.08 -3.79 57.81
C LYS A 2 38.25 -3.95 59.10
N ASP A 3 37.26 -4.86 59.02
CA ASP A 3 36.91 -5.92 60.00
C ASP A 3 36.33 -5.54 61.40
N LYS A 4 35.34 -6.24 62.01
CA LYS A 4 34.36 -7.27 61.54
C LYS A 4 33.28 -7.59 62.62
N HIS A 5 32.00 -7.73 62.22
CA HIS A 5 31.02 -8.76 62.67
C HIS A 5 30.53 -8.88 64.16
N PRO A 6 29.52 -9.73 64.49
CA PRO A 6 28.33 -10.18 63.70
C PRO A 6 26.98 -10.36 64.47
N SER A 7 25.88 -10.42 63.71
CA SER A 7 24.61 -11.17 63.97
C SER A 7 23.73 -11.11 62.69
N ARG A 8 22.58 -11.79 62.51
CA ARG A 8 22.03 -13.14 62.83
C ARG A 8 20.84 -13.38 61.85
N SER A 9 20.39 -14.58 61.46
CA SER A 9 21.04 -15.90 61.30
C SER A 9 20.10 -16.91 60.61
N TRP A 10 20.61 -17.61 59.58
CA TRP A 10 20.11 -18.89 58.97
C TRP A 10 18.89 -18.85 58.03
N GLY A 11 18.83 -19.67 56.96
CA GLY A 11 19.88 -20.47 56.31
C GLY A 11 19.35 -21.62 55.40
N LYS A 12 20.07 -22.27 54.44
CA LYS A 12 21.15 -21.93 53.47
C LYS A 12 22.08 -23.14 53.18
N ARG A 13 21.94 -23.84 52.03
CA ARG A 13 22.89 -24.79 51.33
C ARG A 13 22.13 -25.55 50.19
N TRP A 14 22.68 -26.36 49.26
CA TRP A 14 23.93 -26.48 48.44
C TRP A 14 23.84 -27.78 47.56
N MET A 15 24.63 -28.08 46.50
CA MET A 15 25.40 -27.33 45.47
C MET A 15 26.10 -28.33 44.50
N SER A 16 26.52 -27.90 43.29
CA SER A 16 27.58 -28.50 42.41
C SER A 16 27.36 -29.82 41.61
N ALA A 17 27.08 -29.66 40.30
CA ALA A 17 27.91 -30.05 39.12
C ALA A 17 28.46 -31.49 38.80
N LEU A 18 28.06 -31.97 37.59
CA LEU A 18 28.83 -32.59 36.46
C LEU A 18 29.41 -34.04 36.43
N LEU A 19 29.00 -34.80 35.38
CA LEU A 19 29.67 -35.85 34.53
C LEU A 19 30.50 -37.01 35.16
N ALA A 20 30.63 -38.23 34.60
CA ALA A 20 30.04 -38.98 33.45
C ALA A 20 30.14 -40.51 33.76
N ALA A 21 29.38 -41.44 33.17
CA ALA A 21 29.64 -42.13 31.88
C ALA A 21 28.57 -43.24 31.63
N ALA A 22 28.58 -43.95 30.48
CA ALA A 22 27.42 -44.70 29.95
C ALA A 22 27.59 -46.22 29.71
N VAL A 23 26.45 -46.92 29.65
CA VAL A 23 26.19 -48.23 28.98
C VAL A 23 24.82 -48.11 28.28
N ALA A 24 24.53 -48.90 27.24
CA ALA A 24 23.65 -48.47 26.14
C ALA A 24 22.50 -49.42 25.70
N LEU A 25 21.48 -48.80 25.08
CA LEU A 25 20.47 -49.34 24.14
C LEU A 25 19.41 -50.35 24.65
N PRO A 26 18.26 -50.51 23.95
CA PRO A 26 17.69 -49.68 22.88
C PRO A 26 16.36 -49.00 23.27
N ALA A 27 15.94 -47.99 22.50
CA ALA A 27 14.58 -47.43 22.55
C ALA A 27 13.93 -47.51 21.17
N ALA A 28 12.66 -47.95 21.11
CA ALA A 28 11.83 -47.93 19.92
C ALA A 28 10.66 -46.94 20.14
N PRO A 29 10.21 -46.20 19.10
CA PRO A 29 9.24 -45.13 19.28
C PRO A 29 7.81 -45.65 19.45
N LEU A 30 7.12 -45.19 20.49
CA LEU A 30 5.66 -45.25 20.59
C LEU A 30 5.08 -43.99 19.92
N ALA A 31 4.26 -44.18 18.89
CA ALA A 31 3.58 -43.08 18.21
C ALA A 31 2.30 -42.70 18.98
N TRP A 32 2.13 -41.41 19.28
CA TRP A 32 0.86 -40.83 19.73
C TRP A 32 0.12 -40.24 18.53
N GLY A 33 -0.98 -40.86 18.13
CA GLY A 33 -1.93 -40.29 17.17
C GLY A 33 -2.88 -39.33 17.87
N GLY A 34 -2.51 -38.05 17.94
CA GLY A 34 -3.40 -37.00 18.42
C GLY A 34 -4.38 -36.55 17.33
N SER A 35 -5.69 -36.59 17.61
CA SER A 35 -6.69 -35.93 16.77
C SER A 35 -6.56 -34.41 16.90
N VAL A 36 -6.02 -33.78 15.86
CA VAL A 36 -5.86 -32.32 15.81
C VAL A 36 -7.25 -31.69 15.67
N ALA A 37 -7.61 -30.79 16.59
CA ALA A 37 -8.80 -29.96 16.39
C ALA A 37 -8.54 -29.02 15.21
N HIS A 38 -9.44 -29.02 14.23
CA HIS A 38 -9.40 -28.04 13.16
C HIS A 38 -9.75 -26.66 13.73
N ALA A 39 -9.04 -25.63 13.27
CA ALA A 39 -9.44 -24.25 13.53
C ALA A 39 -10.62 -23.88 12.63
N GLU A 40 -11.41 -22.93 13.10
CA GLU A 40 -12.59 -22.38 12.41
C GLU A 40 -12.18 -21.70 11.09
N GLY A 41 -13.13 -21.56 10.16
CA GLY A 41 -12.97 -20.80 8.92
C GLY A 41 -14.21 -20.02 8.50
N PRO A 42 -14.21 -19.44 7.29
CA PRO A 42 -15.27 -18.54 6.83
C PRO A 42 -16.66 -19.15 6.61
N ALA A 43 -16.83 -20.46 6.84
CA ALA A 43 -18.10 -21.18 6.79
C ALA A 43 -18.60 -21.66 8.17
N ASP A 44 -17.80 -21.48 9.23
CA ASP A 44 -18.20 -21.80 10.60
C ASP A 44 -19.06 -20.68 11.20
N PRO A 45 -19.94 -20.98 12.18
CA PRO A 45 -20.73 -19.98 12.87
C PRO A 45 -19.87 -18.86 13.45
N ALA A 46 -20.22 -17.61 13.15
CA ALA A 46 -19.53 -16.45 13.68
C ALA A 46 -19.81 -16.26 15.19
N PRO A 47 -18.82 -15.79 15.98
CA PRO A 47 -19.03 -15.44 17.38
C PRO A 47 -20.02 -14.28 17.54
N PHE A 48 -20.67 -14.25 18.70
CA PHE A 48 -21.67 -13.25 19.07
C PHE A 48 -21.59 -12.93 20.57
N ILE A 49 -21.31 -11.67 20.90
CA ILE A 49 -21.31 -11.18 22.28
C ILE A 49 -22.59 -10.38 22.52
N LYS A 50 -23.57 -11.03 23.16
CA LYS A 50 -24.80 -10.35 23.57
C LYS A 50 -24.53 -9.20 24.56
N ALA A 51 -25.27 -8.10 24.41
CA ALA A 51 -25.35 -6.99 25.33
C ALA A 51 -25.51 -7.44 26.79
N LYS A 52 -24.72 -6.84 27.70
CA LYS A 52 -24.74 -7.14 29.14
C LYS A 52 -25.70 -6.24 29.93
N VAL A 53 -26.06 -5.09 29.37
CA VAL A 53 -26.93 -4.07 29.98
C VAL A 53 -28.04 -3.64 29.02
N VAL A 54 -29.10 -3.04 29.56
CA VAL A 54 -30.15 -2.38 28.77
C VAL A 54 -30.08 -0.88 29.07
N ASN A 55 -29.64 -0.10 28.08
CA ASN A 55 -29.49 1.36 28.13
C ASN A 55 -30.01 1.98 26.81
N HIS A 56 -29.55 3.18 26.45
CA HIS A 56 -29.95 3.86 25.21
C HIS A 56 -29.37 3.25 23.92
N ASN A 57 -28.43 2.30 24.03
CA ASN A 57 -27.87 1.54 22.92
C ASN A 57 -28.52 0.14 22.76
N ALA A 58 -29.44 -0.23 23.65
CA ALA A 58 -30.04 -1.57 23.65
C ALA A 58 -30.81 -1.86 22.35
N GLY A 59 -30.37 -2.89 21.63
CA GLY A 59 -30.93 -3.30 20.34
C GLY A 59 -30.15 -2.82 19.12
N LYS A 60 -29.22 -1.86 19.30
CA LYS A 60 -28.19 -1.53 18.30
C LYS A 60 -27.18 -2.67 18.20
N LYS A 61 -26.62 -2.87 17.00
CA LYS A 61 -25.67 -3.95 16.70
C LYS A 61 -24.40 -3.45 16.03
N ILE A 62 -23.27 -4.03 16.42
CA ILE A 62 -21.95 -3.75 15.85
C ILE A 62 -21.44 -5.01 15.14
N LEU A 63 -21.03 -4.87 13.88
CA LEU A 63 -20.46 -5.95 13.06
C LEU A 63 -18.96 -5.77 12.89
N PHE A 64 -18.18 -6.79 13.20
CA PHE A 64 -16.72 -6.81 13.03
C PHE A 64 -16.32 -7.65 11.81
N ASP A 65 -15.35 -7.18 11.03
CA ASP A 65 -14.85 -7.83 9.81
C ASP A 65 -13.94 -9.03 10.12
N ASN A 66 -14.26 -10.19 9.53
CA ASN A 66 -13.36 -11.35 9.43
C ASN A 66 -13.49 -12.02 8.04
N ALA A 67 -13.65 -11.19 7.00
CA ALA A 67 -13.65 -11.59 5.60
C ALA A 67 -12.35 -11.21 4.87
N HIS A 68 -11.64 -10.16 5.32
CA HIS A 68 -10.48 -9.60 4.63
C HIS A 68 -9.13 -10.06 5.20
N GLY A 69 -9.02 -11.31 5.64
CA GLY A 69 -7.77 -11.84 6.19
C GLY A 69 -7.34 -11.16 7.49
N ASN A 70 -8.30 -10.64 8.27
CA ASN A 70 -8.07 -9.97 9.56
C ASN A 70 -7.43 -10.89 10.63
N THR A 71 -7.23 -12.18 10.31
CA THR A 71 -6.48 -13.17 11.09
C THR A 71 -5.04 -13.40 10.64
N ALA A 72 -4.55 -12.61 9.67
CA ALA A 72 -3.25 -12.82 9.05
C ALA A 72 -2.05 -12.58 9.98
N GLY A 73 -0.98 -13.32 9.74
CA GLY A 73 0.35 -13.06 10.32
C GLY A 73 0.40 -13.03 11.85
N ALA A 74 0.40 -11.83 12.44
CA ALA A 74 0.83 -11.60 13.82
C ALA A 74 -0.28 -11.56 14.88
N ALA A 75 -1.45 -11.01 14.53
CA ALA A 75 -2.60 -10.82 15.41
C ALA A 75 -3.84 -11.56 14.84
N ASP A 76 -4.96 -11.58 15.55
CA ASP A 76 -6.26 -11.83 14.94
C ASP A 76 -7.32 -10.87 15.48
N TRP A 77 -7.83 -10.05 14.57
CA TRP A 77 -8.83 -9.03 14.84
C TRP A 77 -10.23 -9.66 14.86
N VAL A 78 -10.46 -10.55 15.83
CA VAL A 78 -11.68 -11.36 16.00
C VAL A 78 -12.23 -11.18 17.41
N ILE A 79 -13.56 -11.15 17.56
CA ILE A 79 -14.19 -10.67 18.81
C ILE A 79 -14.11 -11.67 19.98
N ASP A 80 -13.63 -12.89 19.75
CA ASP A 80 -13.23 -13.85 20.78
C ASP A 80 -11.72 -14.22 20.72
N GLY A 81 -10.92 -13.30 20.16
CA GLY A 81 -9.46 -13.29 20.14
C GLY A 81 -8.95 -11.86 20.40
N GLY A 82 -8.08 -11.31 19.56
CA GLY A 82 -7.42 -10.00 19.77
C GLY A 82 -8.32 -8.75 19.86
N PHE A 83 -9.65 -8.86 19.68
CA PHE A 83 -10.63 -7.80 19.99
C PHE A 83 -11.47 -8.07 21.24
N SER A 84 -11.23 -9.15 22.00
CA SER A 84 -12.15 -9.62 23.04
C SER A 84 -12.48 -8.57 24.12
N ASP A 85 -11.51 -7.77 24.56
CA ASP A 85 -11.75 -6.69 25.52
C ASP A 85 -12.58 -5.55 24.92
N PHE A 86 -12.35 -5.17 23.66
CA PHE A 86 -13.16 -4.16 22.96
C PHE A 86 -14.60 -4.65 22.74
N GLY A 87 -14.77 -5.88 22.24
CA GLY A 87 -16.09 -6.51 22.07
C GLY A 87 -16.85 -6.67 23.39
N ASN A 88 -16.16 -7.02 24.48
CA ASN A 88 -16.76 -7.06 25.82
C ASN A 88 -17.07 -5.65 26.37
N ALA A 89 -16.27 -4.63 26.07
CA ALA A 89 -16.55 -3.24 26.46
C ALA A 89 -17.80 -2.70 25.75
N LEU A 90 -17.97 -2.97 24.45
CA LEU A 90 -19.18 -2.61 23.70
C LEU A 90 -20.42 -3.36 24.22
N ALA A 91 -20.29 -4.66 24.52
CA ALA A 91 -21.38 -5.41 25.14
C ALA A 91 -21.74 -4.87 26.55
N GLN A 92 -20.75 -4.43 27.33
CA GLN A 92 -20.97 -3.74 28.61
C GLN A 92 -21.61 -2.36 28.44
N ASN A 93 -21.43 -1.69 27.30
CA ASN A 93 -22.08 -0.43 26.94
C ASN A 93 -23.43 -0.61 26.20
N GLY A 94 -23.97 -1.82 26.17
CA GLY A 94 -25.35 -2.12 25.76
C GLY A 94 -25.56 -2.58 24.31
N TYR A 95 -24.49 -2.74 23.53
CA TYR A 95 -24.55 -3.22 22.16
C TYR A 95 -24.61 -4.75 22.08
N ASP A 96 -25.32 -5.28 21.07
CA ASP A 96 -25.09 -6.65 20.61
C ASP A 96 -23.92 -6.64 19.59
N VAL A 97 -22.89 -7.47 19.80
CA VAL A 97 -21.67 -7.48 18.96
C VAL A 97 -21.57 -8.79 18.20
N GLN A 98 -21.30 -8.74 16.90
CA GLN A 98 -21.23 -9.89 16.01
C GLN A 98 -20.02 -9.79 15.07
N GLU A 99 -19.52 -10.93 14.59
CA GLU A 99 -18.47 -11.02 13.58
C GLU A 99 -19.03 -11.44 12.21
N LEU A 100 -18.41 -10.96 11.12
CA LEU A 100 -18.75 -11.30 9.74
C LEU A 100 -17.77 -12.37 9.22
N ARG A 101 -18.25 -13.62 9.12
CA ARG A 101 -17.53 -14.72 8.48
C ARG A 101 -18.19 -15.06 7.15
N LYS A 102 -17.42 -14.97 6.07
CA LYS A 102 -17.84 -15.38 4.72
C LYS A 102 -16.64 -15.53 3.79
N SER A 103 -16.78 -16.38 2.78
CA SER A 103 -15.93 -16.35 1.59
C SER A 103 -16.60 -15.53 0.49
N GLY A 104 -15.81 -14.77 -0.27
CA GLY A 104 -16.32 -13.85 -1.28
C GLY A 104 -16.76 -12.49 -0.74
N PRO A 105 -17.12 -11.55 -1.62
CA PRO A 105 -17.17 -10.12 -1.29
C PRO A 105 -18.30 -9.73 -0.35
N ILE A 106 -18.04 -8.72 0.50
CA ILE A 106 -19.06 -8.03 1.29
C ILE A 106 -20.07 -7.34 0.37
N ALA A 107 -21.35 -7.59 0.61
CA ALA A 107 -22.47 -6.96 -0.06
C ALA A 107 -23.24 -6.05 0.92
N LEU A 108 -23.96 -5.07 0.38
CA LEU A 108 -24.79 -4.14 1.16
C LEU A 108 -25.76 -4.85 2.13
N ALA A 109 -26.28 -6.02 1.72
CA ALA A 109 -27.19 -6.84 2.54
C ALA A 109 -26.52 -7.49 3.76
N ASP A 110 -25.19 -7.65 3.78
CA ASP A 110 -24.45 -8.12 4.97
C ASP A 110 -24.38 -7.02 6.03
N LEU A 111 -24.34 -5.75 5.60
CA LEU A 111 -24.12 -4.57 6.44
C LEU A 111 -25.42 -3.97 6.98
N GLN A 112 -26.47 -3.90 6.16
CA GLN A 112 -27.78 -3.32 6.50
C GLN A 112 -28.44 -3.79 7.82
N PRO A 113 -28.21 -5.01 8.36
CA PRO A 113 -28.77 -5.42 9.64
C PRO A 113 -28.11 -4.80 10.89
N TYR A 114 -27.09 -3.94 10.74
CA TYR A 114 -26.24 -3.41 11.82
C TYR A 114 -26.10 -1.89 11.73
N ASP A 115 -25.80 -1.24 12.85
CA ASP A 115 -25.66 0.22 12.97
C ASP A 115 -24.23 0.69 12.66
N VAL A 116 -23.24 -0.13 13.02
CA VAL A 116 -21.81 0.14 12.78
C VAL A 116 -21.09 -1.11 12.28
N PHE A 117 -20.27 -0.97 11.25
CA PHE A 117 -19.31 -1.96 10.77
C PHE A 117 -17.89 -1.55 11.17
N VAL A 118 -17.06 -2.49 11.62
CA VAL A 118 -15.71 -2.26 12.13
C VAL A 118 -14.73 -3.20 11.43
N THR A 119 -13.63 -2.68 10.89
CA THR A 119 -12.57 -3.48 10.26
C THR A 119 -11.20 -2.99 10.74
N ALA A 120 -10.30 -3.92 11.07
CA ALA A 120 -8.91 -3.65 11.43
C ALA A 120 -7.96 -4.50 10.59
N GLU A 121 -6.85 -3.90 10.16
CA GLU A 121 -5.82 -4.49 9.28
C GLU A 121 -6.40 -5.48 8.27
N ALA A 122 -7.25 -4.99 7.38
CA ALA A 122 -7.70 -5.79 6.25
C ALA A 122 -6.49 -6.15 5.37
N GLN A 123 -6.08 -7.42 5.39
CA GLN A 123 -4.95 -7.96 4.64
C GLN A 123 -5.36 -8.61 3.31
N VAL A 124 -6.58 -8.34 2.84
CA VAL A 124 -7.06 -8.65 1.50
C VAL A 124 -7.69 -7.38 0.92
N PRO A 125 -7.27 -6.90 -0.26
CA PRO A 125 -7.77 -5.65 -0.83
C PRO A 125 -9.28 -5.66 -1.10
N LEU A 126 -9.95 -4.59 -0.70
CA LEU A 126 -11.37 -4.31 -0.96
C LEU A 126 -11.60 -4.19 -2.48
N LYS A 127 -12.48 -5.02 -3.04
CA LYS A 127 -12.87 -4.98 -4.45
C LYS A 127 -13.75 -3.76 -4.72
N ALA A 128 -13.85 -3.35 -5.99
CA ALA A 128 -14.70 -2.23 -6.41
C ALA A 128 -16.17 -2.38 -5.93
N SER A 129 -16.70 -3.60 -5.93
CA SER A 129 -18.04 -3.93 -5.42
C SER A 129 -18.22 -3.70 -3.92
N GLU A 130 -17.15 -3.84 -3.14
CA GLU A 130 -17.15 -3.75 -1.68
C GLU A 130 -16.96 -2.30 -1.22
N GLN A 131 -16.07 -1.57 -1.90
CA GLN A 131 -15.98 -0.10 -1.80
C GLN A 131 -17.35 0.54 -2.07
N ALA A 132 -18.05 0.09 -3.13
CA ALA A 132 -19.41 0.53 -3.44
C ALA A 132 -20.45 0.10 -2.40
N ALA A 133 -20.37 -1.13 -1.86
CA ALA A 133 -21.27 -1.61 -0.81
C ALA A 133 -21.12 -0.81 0.50
N LEU A 134 -19.88 -0.52 0.91
CA LEU A 134 -19.56 0.32 2.08
C LEU A 134 -20.04 1.76 1.86
N ALA A 135 -19.78 2.34 0.68
CA ALA A 135 -20.25 3.68 0.35
C ALA A 135 -21.79 3.80 0.39
N ALA A 136 -22.51 2.81 -0.15
CA ALA A 136 -23.97 2.76 -0.16
C ALA A 136 -24.59 2.46 1.22
N TYR A 137 -23.93 1.64 2.03
CA TYR A 137 -24.31 1.40 3.43
C TYR A 137 -24.28 2.71 4.24
N VAL A 138 -23.23 3.51 4.04
CA VAL A 138 -23.10 4.82 4.68
C VAL A 138 -24.09 5.86 4.12
N ASP A 139 -24.36 5.88 2.81
CA ASP A 139 -25.43 6.75 2.28
C ASP A 139 -26.81 6.39 2.85
N GLY A 140 -27.03 5.11 3.17
CA GLY A 140 -28.24 4.60 3.83
C GLY A 140 -28.37 4.90 5.32
N GLY A 141 -27.38 5.55 5.95
CA GLY A 141 -27.36 5.88 7.38
C GLY A 141 -26.36 5.08 8.22
N GLY A 142 -25.89 3.94 7.70
CA GLY A 142 -24.92 3.08 8.38
C GLY A 142 -23.59 3.77 8.67
N SER A 143 -22.82 3.24 9.61
CA SER A 143 -21.54 3.82 9.99
C SER A 143 -20.38 2.83 9.91
N VAL A 144 -19.18 3.30 9.57
CA VAL A 144 -17.99 2.43 9.42
C VAL A 144 -16.80 2.93 10.24
N PHE A 145 -16.11 2.04 10.95
CA PHE A 145 -14.85 2.33 11.64
C PHE A 145 -13.70 1.56 10.98
N PHE A 146 -12.73 2.31 10.44
CA PHE A 146 -11.51 1.78 9.85
C PHE A 146 -10.34 1.94 10.82
N ILE A 147 -9.73 0.81 11.19
CA ILE A 147 -8.55 0.74 12.04
C ILE A 147 -7.37 0.31 11.16
N GLY A 148 -6.62 1.28 10.68
CA GLY A 148 -5.42 1.04 9.88
C GLY A 148 -4.24 0.57 10.72
N ASP A 149 -3.10 0.43 10.05
CA ASP A 149 -1.77 0.37 10.67
C ASP A 149 -0.80 1.12 9.75
N HIS A 150 0.45 1.28 10.17
CA HIS A 150 1.51 1.94 9.44
C HIS A 150 1.81 1.34 8.06
N TYR A 151 2.52 2.08 7.21
CA TYR A 151 3.08 1.51 5.99
C TYR A 151 4.14 0.44 6.33
N ASN A 152 4.21 -0.62 5.53
CA ASN A 152 4.86 -1.90 5.86
C ASN A 152 4.32 -2.50 7.18
N ALA A 153 3.01 -2.69 7.26
CA ALA A 153 2.32 -3.50 8.24
C ALA A 153 1.99 -4.92 7.73
N ASP A 154 2.06 -5.18 6.41
CA ASP A 154 1.58 -6.41 5.75
C ASP A 154 1.89 -7.70 6.52
N ARG A 155 0.83 -8.37 6.96
CA ARG A 155 0.86 -9.56 7.81
C ARG A 155 0.88 -10.88 7.02
N ASN A 156 0.45 -10.92 5.75
CA ASN A 156 0.40 -12.14 4.92
C ASN A 156 1.36 -12.14 3.71
N LYS A 157 2.12 -11.06 3.50
CA LYS A 157 3.15 -10.90 2.46
C LYS A 157 2.55 -10.88 1.04
N ASN A 158 1.37 -10.30 0.90
CA ASN A 158 0.72 -10.08 -0.39
C ASN A 158 1.08 -8.74 -1.05
N ARG A 159 1.80 -7.85 -0.36
CA ARG A 159 2.07 -6.46 -0.77
C ARG A 159 0.79 -5.62 -0.71
N TRP A 160 0.09 -5.66 0.42
CA TRP A 160 -0.99 -4.74 0.76
C TRP A 160 -0.98 -4.50 2.27
N ASP A 161 -0.70 -3.26 2.66
CA ASP A 161 -0.93 -2.82 4.04
C ASP A 161 -2.42 -2.51 4.26
N GLY A 162 -2.95 -2.71 5.47
CA GLY A 162 -4.35 -2.39 5.78
C GLY A 162 -4.73 -0.94 5.47
N SER A 163 -3.82 0.01 5.64
CA SER A 163 -3.98 1.41 5.24
C SER A 163 -4.15 1.60 3.72
N GLU A 164 -3.49 0.79 2.89
CA GLU A 164 -3.63 0.76 1.43
C GLU A 164 -4.94 0.10 0.99
N VAL A 165 -5.34 -0.98 1.67
CA VAL A 165 -6.61 -1.67 1.46
C VAL A 165 -7.79 -0.73 1.70
N TYR A 166 -7.75 0.07 2.77
CA TYR A 166 -8.79 1.07 3.03
C TYR A 166 -8.70 2.27 2.09
N ASN A 167 -7.50 2.74 1.74
CA ASN A 167 -7.34 3.79 0.73
C ASN A 167 -7.88 3.36 -0.67
N GLY A 168 -7.84 2.06 -0.98
CA GLY A 168 -8.28 1.48 -2.25
C GLY A 168 -7.18 1.38 -3.32
N TYR A 169 -5.93 1.65 -2.95
CA TYR A 169 -4.79 1.63 -3.88
C TYR A 169 -3.46 1.39 -3.16
N ARG A 170 -2.55 0.66 -3.83
CA ARG A 170 -1.20 0.40 -3.33
C ARG A 170 -0.18 1.44 -3.81
N ARG A 171 0.68 1.89 -2.90
CA ARG A 171 1.85 2.75 -3.11
C ARG A 171 2.70 2.25 -4.26
N GLY A 172 3.01 3.14 -5.21
CA GLY A 172 3.85 2.80 -6.36
C GLY A 172 3.22 1.83 -7.38
N ALA A 173 1.96 1.44 -7.22
CA ALA A 173 1.28 0.44 -8.06
C ALA A 173 -0.07 0.91 -8.61
N TRP A 174 -0.36 2.22 -8.58
CA TRP A 174 -1.61 2.83 -9.06
C TRP A 174 -2.12 2.28 -10.41
N SER A 175 -1.26 2.15 -11.43
CA SER A 175 -1.67 1.65 -12.75
C SER A 175 -1.85 0.13 -12.87
N ASN A 176 -1.47 -0.64 -11.85
CA ASN A 176 -1.66 -2.09 -11.78
C ASN A 176 -1.57 -2.59 -10.32
N PRO A 177 -2.69 -2.82 -9.62
CA PRO A 177 -2.67 -3.29 -8.23
C PRO A 177 -1.97 -4.64 -8.04
N ALA A 178 -1.86 -5.47 -9.08
CA ALA A 178 -1.12 -6.73 -9.07
C ALA A 178 0.38 -6.59 -9.41
N LYS A 179 0.94 -5.37 -9.45
CA LYS A 179 2.36 -5.12 -9.73
C LYS A 179 3.27 -5.87 -8.76
N GLY A 180 4.12 -6.75 -9.30
CA GLY A 180 5.06 -7.57 -8.50
C GLY A 180 4.47 -8.88 -7.95
N MET A 181 3.20 -9.17 -8.26
CA MET A 181 2.59 -10.48 -8.02
C MET A 181 3.02 -11.51 -9.06
N SER A 182 2.92 -12.79 -8.72
CA SER A 182 3.00 -13.88 -9.70
C SER A 182 1.70 -13.97 -10.53
N ALA A 183 1.75 -14.62 -11.70
CA ALA A 183 0.56 -14.76 -12.56
C ALA A 183 -0.57 -15.56 -11.89
N GLU A 184 -0.25 -16.53 -11.02
CA GLU A 184 -1.23 -17.29 -10.25
C GLU A 184 -1.87 -16.42 -9.15
N GLU A 185 -1.05 -15.66 -8.44
CA GLU A 185 -1.46 -14.71 -7.39
C GLU A 185 -2.34 -13.58 -7.92
N ALA A 186 -1.98 -13.01 -9.07
CA ALA A 186 -2.75 -11.97 -9.77
C ALA A 186 -4.09 -12.48 -10.32
N ALA A 187 -4.18 -13.77 -10.68
CA ALA A 187 -5.41 -14.42 -11.15
C ALA A 187 -6.31 -14.94 -10.00
N SER A 188 -5.83 -14.90 -8.76
CA SER A 188 -6.51 -15.47 -7.60
C SER A 188 -7.88 -14.82 -7.33
N ALA A 189 -8.79 -15.57 -6.70
CA ALA A 189 -10.12 -15.08 -6.33
C ALA A 189 -10.08 -13.88 -5.37
N ALA A 190 -8.97 -13.67 -4.65
CA ALA A 190 -8.75 -12.46 -3.85
C ALA A 190 -8.56 -11.23 -4.75
N MET A 191 -7.71 -11.30 -5.77
CA MET A 191 -7.39 -10.18 -6.66
C MET A 191 -8.45 -9.88 -7.74
N GLN A 192 -9.35 -10.83 -8.04
CA GLN A 192 -10.45 -10.61 -8.99
C GLN A 192 -11.39 -9.48 -8.52
N GLY A 193 -11.54 -8.42 -9.33
CA GLY A 193 -12.36 -7.24 -8.99
C GLY A 193 -11.65 -6.15 -8.18
N VAL A 194 -10.34 -6.30 -7.91
CA VAL A 194 -9.51 -5.27 -7.30
C VAL A 194 -9.04 -4.28 -8.37
N VAL A 195 -9.31 -2.99 -8.15
CA VAL A 195 -8.86 -1.88 -9.00
C VAL A 195 -8.31 -0.78 -8.10
N SER A 196 -7.34 -0.02 -8.59
CA SER A 196 -6.87 1.18 -7.86
C SER A 196 -7.91 2.29 -7.97
N SER A 197 -8.41 2.75 -6.82
CA SER A 197 -9.31 3.90 -6.70
C SER A 197 -8.80 4.81 -5.57
N ASP A 198 -9.16 6.10 -5.58
CA ASP A 198 -8.91 7.01 -4.45
C ASP A 198 -10.19 7.17 -3.59
N TRP A 199 -10.96 6.08 -3.51
CA TRP A 199 -12.35 6.12 -3.07
C TRP A 199 -12.50 6.65 -1.64
N LEU A 200 -11.52 6.41 -0.75
CA LEU A 200 -11.60 6.89 0.63
C LEU A 200 -11.56 8.44 0.69
N ALA A 201 -10.75 9.07 -0.16
CA ALA A 201 -10.70 10.53 -0.29
C ALA A 201 -11.97 11.08 -0.96
N GLU A 202 -12.48 10.40 -1.99
CA GLU A 202 -13.70 10.79 -2.69
C GLU A 202 -14.94 10.71 -1.79
N GLN A 203 -15.13 9.57 -1.13
CA GLN A 203 -16.32 9.24 -0.34
C GLN A 203 -16.30 9.89 1.04
N PHE A 204 -15.15 9.87 1.73
CA PHE A 204 -15.01 10.31 3.13
C PHE A 204 -14.10 11.53 3.32
N GLY A 205 -13.47 12.06 2.27
CA GLY A 205 -12.62 13.25 2.40
C GLY A 205 -11.31 13.02 3.17
N ILE A 206 -10.85 11.77 3.29
CA ILE A 206 -9.69 11.38 4.09
C ILE A 206 -8.86 10.29 3.43
N ARG A 207 -7.56 10.21 3.73
CA ARG A 207 -6.69 9.07 3.41
C ARG A 207 -5.90 8.63 4.64
N PHE A 208 -5.52 7.36 4.69
CA PHE A 208 -4.37 6.91 5.49
C PHE A 208 -3.07 7.37 4.82
N ARG A 209 -2.11 7.87 5.58
CA ARG A 209 -0.80 8.29 5.04
C ARG A 209 0.18 7.12 5.08
N TYR A 210 1.21 7.18 4.24
CA TYR A 210 2.27 6.16 4.20
C TYR A 210 3.37 6.35 5.26
N ASN A 211 3.11 7.17 6.28
CA ASN A 211 4.06 7.42 7.35
C ASN A 211 4.02 6.29 8.40
N ALA A 212 5.05 6.26 9.25
CA ALA A 212 5.26 5.21 10.25
C ALA A 212 6.06 5.85 11.39
N LEU A 213 5.31 6.38 12.35
CA LEU A 213 5.83 7.09 13.51
C LEU A 213 6.33 6.08 14.55
N GLY A 214 7.22 6.47 15.45
CA GLY A 214 7.69 5.58 16.52
C GLY A 214 6.90 5.76 17.82
N ASP A 215 7.00 4.77 18.70
CA ASP A 215 6.21 4.56 19.92
C ASP A 215 6.02 5.86 20.75
N LEU A 216 4.78 6.39 20.80
CA LEU A 216 4.48 7.69 21.41
C LEU A 216 3.05 7.77 21.94
N ASN A 217 2.76 8.82 22.72
CA ASN A 217 1.40 9.10 23.18
C ASN A 217 0.83 10.30 22.40
N ALA A 218 -0.26 10.07 21.66
CA ALA A 218 -0.99 11.11 20.96
C ALA A 218 -1.83 11.92 21.96
N ASN A 219 -1.33 13.09 22.36
CA ASN A 219 -1.85 13.90 23.46
C ASN A 219 -2.35 15.29 23.03
N VAL A 220 -2.38 15.57 21.72
CA VAL A 220 -2.98 16.80 21.17
C VAL A 220 -4.46 16.50 20.88
N ILE A 221 -5.25 16.50 21.95
CA ILE A 221 -6.67 16.14 21.94
C ILE A 221 -7.54 17.34 21.56
N VAL A 222 -8.44 17.20 20.59
CA VAL A 222 -9.44 18.23 20.26
C VAL A 222 -10.50 18.30 21.37
N PRO A 223 -10.90 19.49 21.85
CA PRO A 223 -11.90 19.62 22.92
C PRO A 223 -13.23 18.92 22.58
N PRO A 224 -13.93 18.30 23.55
CA PRO A 224 -15.18 17.56 23.30
C PRO A 224 -16.26 18.32 22.52
N ALA A 225 -16.38 19.64 22.74
CA ALA A 225 -17.29 20.54 22.03
C ALA A 225 -16.91 20.82 20.56
N GLN A 226 -15.78 20.27 20.08
CA GLN A 226 -15.29 20.35 18.69
C GLN A 226 -15.00 18.95 18.11
N SER A 227 -15.35 17.89 18.84
CA SER A 227 -15.16 16.48 18.47
C SER A 227 -16.41 15.64 18.73
N PHE A 228 -17.60 16.25 18.67
CA PHE A 228 -18.90 15.57 18.87
C PHE A 228 -19.06 14.85 20.22
N GLY A 229 -18.29 15.25 21.24
CA GLY A 229 -18.22 14.58 22.54
C GLY A 229 -17.28 13.37 22.60
N ILE A 230 -16.70 12.93 21.49
CA ILE A 230 -15.90 11.70 21.37
C ILE A 230 -14.68 11.72 22.29
N THR A 231 -14.03 12.88 22.46
CA THR A 231 -12.85 13.02 23.34
C THR A 231 -13.22 13.25 24.82
N GLN A 232 -14.46 13.02 25.23
CA GLN A 232 -14.93 13.28 26.60
C GLN A 232 -14.31 12.31 27.63
N GLY A 233 -13.25 12.80 28.27
CA GLY A 233 -12.44 12.03 29.21
C GLY A 233 -11.30 11.26 28.54
N VAL A 234 -10.80 11.75 27.40
CA VAL A 234 -9.58 11.27 26.74
C VAL A 234 -8.51 12.35 26.92
N GLY A 235 -7.37 12.00 27.52
CA GLY A 235 -6.21 12.86 27.73
C GLY A 235 -5.00 12.46 26.88
N ALA A 236 -4.85 11.17 26.58
CA ALA A 236 -3.89 10.65 25.61
C ALA A 236 -4.40 9.34 24.99
N VAL A 237 -3.84 8.99 23.82
CA VAL A 237 -3.98 7.66 23.19
C VAL A 237 -2.57 7.09 22.98
N ALA A 238 -2.34 5.80 23.17
CA ALA A 238 -1.08 5.17 22.77
C ALA A 238 -0.94 5.12 21.23
N MET A 239 0.28 4.97 20.74
CA MET A 239 0.62 4.66 19.34
C MET A 239 1.89 3.82 19.37
N HIS A 240 1.87 2.64 18.76
CA HIS A 240 3.03 1.74 18.67
C HIS A 240 3.31 1.43 17.21
N ALA A 241 4.25 2.19 16.62
CA ALA A 241 4.66 2.16 15.21
C ALA A 241 3.71 2.81 14.17
N GLY A 242 2.48 3.19 14.53
CA GLY A 242 1.39 3.60 13.63
C GLY A 242 1.58 4.79 12.66
N SER A 243 0.57 4.99 11.81
CA SER A 243 0.45 6.10 10.84
C SER A 243 -0.37 7.28 11.36
N THR A 244 -0.39 8.38 10.60
CA THR A 244 -1.44 9.40 10.68
C THR A 244 -2.29 9.43 9.41
N LEU A 245 -3.36 10.21 9.46
CA LEU A 245 -4.36 10.37 8.42
C LEU A 245 -4.20 11.76 7.77
N ALA A 246 -4.66 11.92 6.53
CA ALA A 246 -4.70 13.19 5.83
C ALA A 246 -6.12 13.63 5.54
N ILE A 247 -6.53 14.78 6.07
CA ILE A 247 -7.78 15.46 5.72
C ILE A 247 -7.64 16.04 4.31
N VAL A 248 -8.45 15.56 3.37
CA VAL A 248 -8.49 16.02 1.97
C VAL A 248 -9.65 16.99 1.76
N ASP A 249 -10.81 16.71 2.36
CA ASP A 249 -12.02 17.53 2.30
C ASP A 249 -12.56 17.83 3.72
N PRO A 250 -12.24 19.00 4.30
CA PRO A 250 -12.70 19.39 5.64
C PRO A 250 -14.22 19.59 5.79
N ALA A 251 -15.00 19.60 4.70
CA ALA A 251 -16.46 19.61 4.79
C ALA A 251 -17.02 18.19 5.04
N LYS A 252 -16.23 17.15 4.76
CA LYS A 252 -16.53 15.75 5.09
C LYS A 252 -15.81 15.27 6.34
N ALA A 253 -14.49 15.50 6.43
CA ALA A 253 -13.61 14.92 7.44
C ALA A 253 -13.08 15.93 8.47
N LYS A 254 -12.80 15.45 9.69
CA LYS A 254 -12.22 16.23 10.78
C LYS A 254 -11.34 15.37 11.69
N GLY A 255 -10.15 15.87 12.03
CA GLY A 255 -9.27 15.30 13.04
C GLY A 255 -9.75 15.60 14.46
N ILE A 256 -9.61 14.61 15.35
CA ILE A 256 -10.02 14.71 16.77
C ILE A 256 -8.91 14.38 17.77
N VAL A 257 -7.90 13.62 17.34
CA VAL A 257 -6.66 13.38 18.11
C VAL A 257 -5.47 13.54 17.17
N TYR A 258 -4.44 14.25 17.61
CA TYR A 258 -3.19 14.45 16.87
C TYR A 258 -1.98 14.02 17.72
N VAL A 259 -0.90 13.65 17.04
CA VAL A 259 0.39 13.39 17.67
C VAL A 259 1.07 14.69 18.11
N PRO A 260 1.89 14.70 19.18
CA PRO A 260 2.74 15.84 19.50
C PRO A 260 3.73 16.17 18.37
N LYS A 261 4.36 17.35 18.40
CA LYS A 261 5.50 17.66 17.53
C LYS A 261 6.64 16.67 17.81
N THR A 262 7.11 15.98 16.78
CA THR A 262 8.04 14.86 16.90
C THR A 262 8.89 14.67 15.64
N THR A 263 10.02 13.98 15.77
CA THR A 263 10.78 13.40 14.66
C THR A 263 11.07 11.91 14.90
N GLN A 264 10.33 11.29 15.82
CA GLN A 264 10.46 9.88 16.16
C GLN A 264 9.69 9.06 15.12
N LYS A 265 10.43 8.44 14.20
CA LYS A 265 9.89 7.46 13.26
C LYS A 265 10.08 6.03 13.77
N TRP A 266 9.28 5.10 13.26
CA TRP A 266 9.49 3.67 13.46
C TRP A 266 10.84 3.24 12.85
N GLY A 267 11.53 2.29 13.50
CA GLY A 267 12.86 1.86 13.09
C GLY A 267 12.93 1.26 11.67
N SER A 268 11.83 0.65 11.23
CA SER A 268 11.70 0.02 9.91
C SER A 268 10.99 0.90 8.86
N ALA A 269 10.62 2.14 9.21
CA ALA A 269 9.98 3.07 8.28
C ALA A 269 10.83 3.27 7.01
N VAL A 270 10.29 2.92 5.84
CA VAL A 270 11.01 2.84 4.55
C VAL A 270 11.45 4.20 3.97
N ASP A 271 10.99 5.29 4.56
CA ASP A 271 11.31 6.66 4.17
C ASP A 271 11.65 7.51 5.41
N GLN A 272 11.22 8.77 5.45
CA GLN A 272 11.41 9.68 6.58
C GLN A 272 10.49 9.37 7.78
N GLY A 273 9.38 8.65 7.60
CA GLY A 273 8.49 8.11 8.65
C GLY A 273 7.70 9.13 9.48
N VAL A 274 8.17 10.37 9.60
CA VAL A 274 7.41 11.55 10.07
C VAL A 274 7.53 12.61 8.98
N TYR A 275 6.42 13.11 8.44
CA TYR A 275 6.41 13.82 7.16
C TYR A 275 6.43 15.35 7.31
N ASN A 276 5.74 15.89 8.31
CA ASN A 276 5.60 17.33 8.60
C ASN A 276 6.04 17.70 10.03
N GLY A 277 6.68 16.76 10.74
CA GLY A 277 7.27 16.97 12.07
C GLY A 277 6.32 16.79 13.25
N GLY A 278 5.25 16.00 13.09
CA GLY A 278 4.21 15.83 14.10
C GLY A 278 3.28 17.05 14.23
N GLY A 279 2.42 17.06 15.25
CA GLY A 279 1.41 18.11 15.44
C GLY A 279 0.29 18.06 14.40
N VAL A 280 -0.46 19.16 14.27
CA VAL A 280 -1.63 19.25 13.38
C VAL A 280 -1.26 19.12 11.90
N GLU A 281 -0.08 19.60 11.53
CA GLU A 281 0.44 19.56 10.16
C GLU A 281 0.86 18.16 9.72
N GLU A 282 1.09 17.22 10.65
CA GLU A 282 1.25 15.78 10.35
C GLU A 282 -0.09 15.12 9.99
N GLY A 283 -1.20 15.83 10.16
CA GLY A 283 -2.54 15.27 10.08
C GLY A 283 -2.93 14.49 11.34
N PRO A 284 -4.23 14.22 11.53
CA PRO A 284 -4.73 13.55 12.73
C PRO A 284 -4.28 12.10 12.83
N TYR A 285 -4.08 11.66 14.07
CA TYR A 285 -3.96 10.24 14.41
C TYR A 285 -5.32 9.54 14.38
N VAL A 286 -6.34 10.22 14.93
CA VAL A 286 -7.74 9.77 14.93
C VAL A 286 -8.62 10.85 14.32
N ALA A 287 -9.47 10.46 13.39
CA ALA A 287 -10.37 11.35 12.66
C ALA A 287 -11.75 10.74 12.47
N VAL A 288 -12.70 11.58 12.07
CA VAL A 288 -14.07 11.23 11.74
C VAL A 288 -14.50 11.86 10.42
N SER A 289 -15.52 11.30 9.78
CA SER A 289 -16.10 11.81 8.54
C SER A 289 -17.62 11.73 8.55
N LYS A 290 -18.27 12.67 7.85
CA LYS A 290 -19.71 12.65 7.52
C LYS A 290 -19.93 12.46 6.02
N LYS A 291 -20.78 11.51 5.64
CA LYS A 291 -21.12 11.17 4.24
C LYS A 291 -22.61 10.85 4.17
N GLY A 292 -23.40 11.72 3.55
CA GLY A 292 -24.85 11.51 3.42
C GLY A 292 -25.52 11.39 4.79
N ALA A 293 -26.37 10.39 4.98
CA ALA A 293 -27.03 10.13 6.26
C ALA A 293 -26.08 9.49 7.30
N GLY A 294 -25.15 8.63 6.87
CA GLY A 294 -24.20 7.92 7.74
C GLY A 294 -22.90 8.69 8.01
N LYS A 295 -21.89 7.98 8.53
CA LYS A 295 -20.60 8.54 8.95
C LYS A 295 -19.50 7.49 9.03
N ALA A 296 -18.26 7.92 9.25
CA ALA A 296 -17.14 7.01 9.49
C ALA A 296 -16.14 7.55 10.52
N ALA A 297 -15.35 6.64 11.08
CA ALA A 297 -14.20 6.94 11.94
C ALA A 297 -12.94 6.23 11.43
N PHE A 298 -11.78 6.77 11.82
CA PHE A 298 -10.48 6.37 11.32
C PHE A 298 -9.43 6.48 12.43
N ILE A 299 -8.60 5.45 12.61
CA ILE A 299 -7.39 5.49 13.44
C ILE A 299 -6.24 4.84 12.68
N GLY A 300 -5.06 5.48 12.66
CA GLY A 300 -3.91 5.06 11.84
C GLY A 300 -3.08 3.89 12.36
N ASP A 301 -3.56 3.17 13.39
CA ASP A 301 -2.81 2.20 14.19
C ASP A 301 -3.79 1.22 14.85
N SER A 302 -3.38 -0.04 14.97
CA SER A 302 -4.14 -1.13 15.55
C SER A 302 -3.79 -1.42 17.01
N SER A 303 -2.67 -0.90 17.53
CA SER A 303 -2.30 -1.13 18.93
C SER A 303 -3.37 -0.71 19.94
N PRO A 304 -4.13 0.40 19.77
CA PRO A 304 -5.17 0.80 20.73
C PRO A 304 -6.36 -0.17 20.84
N VAL A 305 -6.60 -1.02 19.83
CA VAL A 305 -7.69 -2.02 19.85
C VAL A 305 -7.21 -3.41 20.28
N GLU A 306 -5.90 -3.62 20.41
CA GLU A 306 -5.27 -4.92 20.62
C GLU A 306 -5.42 -5.41 22.07
N ASP A 307 -5.78 -6.69 22.23
CA ASP A 307 -5.65 -7.41 23.51
C ASP A 307 -4.77 -8.67 23.40
N ALA A 308 -4.27 -9.12 24.56
CA ALA A 308 -3.28 -10.18 24.69
C ALA A 308 -3.84 -11.64 24.56
N THR A 309 -5.02 -11.85 23.98
CA THR A 309 -5.70 -13.17 23.93
C THR A 309 -5.90 -13.76 22.52
N PRO A 310 -4.87 -13.78 21.64
CA PRO A 310 -5.06 -14.13 20.23
C PRO A 310 -5.40 -15.63 20.07
N LYS A 311 -6.37 -15.90 19.21
CA LYS A 311 -7.11 -17.17 19.14
C LYS A 311 -6.48 -18.20 18.21
N TYR A 312 -5.96 -17.77 17.06
CA TYR A 312 -5.47 -18.65 16.00
C TYR A 312 -3.95 -18.67 15.90
N LEU A 313 -3.42 -19.71 15.25
CA LEU A 313 -2.00 -19.80 14.90
C LEU A 313 -1.70 -19.02 13.60
N ARG A 314 -0.43 -18.71 13.35
CA ARG A 314 0.00 -18.01 12.13
C ARG A 314 -0.18 -18.91 10.89
N GLU A 315 -0.86 -18.41 9.86
CA GLU A 315 -1.12 -19.15 8.60
C GLU A 315 0.15 -19.70 7.94
N GLU A 316 1.21 -18.89 7.89
CA GLU A 316 2.49 -19.24 7.25
C GLU A 316 3.25 -20.36 7.99
N THR A 317 3.29 -20.29 9.33
CA THR A 317 4.28 -21.01 10.15
C THR A 317 3.68 -21.95 11.19
N GLY A 318 2.39 -21.84 11.52
CA GLY A 318 1.76 -22.58 12.63
C GLY A 318 2.28 -22.16 14.01
N ALA A 319 3.04 -21.06 14.10
CA ALA A 319 3.47 -20.50 15.37
C ALA A 319 2.27 -19.91 16.14
N ARG A 320 2.38 -19.83 17.46
CA ARG A 320 1.44 -19.00 18.24
C ARG A 320 1.61 -17.53 17.90
N LYS A 321 0.51 -16.81 17.97
CA LYS A 321 0.49 -15.35 17.99
C LYS A 321 0.82 -14.85 19.40
N THR A 322 1.30 -13.62 19.45
CA THR A 322 1.54 -12.87 20.69
C THR A 322 1.23 -11.43 20.35
N THR A 323 0.20 -10.91 21.01
CA THR A 323 -0.34 -9.57 20.83
C THR A 323 -0.09 -8.73 22.08
N TYR A 324 -0.17 -7.41 21.96
CA TYR A 324 -0.06 -6.47 23.09
C TYR A 324 -1.42 -6.25 23.78
N ASP A 325 -1.42 -5.59 24.95
CA ASP A 325 -2.65 -5.27 25.72
C ASP A 325 -2.93 -3.76 25.67
N GLY A 326 -3.06 -3.24 24.43
CA GLY A 326 -3.14 -1.80 24.16
C GLY A 326 -4.51 -1.19 24.45
N PHE A 327 -5.60 -1.99 24.39
CA PHE A 327 -6.94 -1.52 24.78
C PHE A 327 -7.02 -0.98 26.22
N LYS A 328 -6.07 -1.36 27.09
CA LYS A 328 -5.96 -0.92 28.48
C LYS A 328 -4.93 0.20 28.70
N GLU A 329 -4.29 0.71 27.66
CA GLU A 329 -3.39 1.86 27.74
C GLU A 329 -4.13 3.21 27.71
N GLN A 330 -3.41 4.24 28.18
CA GLN A 330 -3.80 5.66 28.27
C GLN A 330 -5.30 5.87 28.53
N ASP A 331 -6.04 6.32 27.51
CA ASP A 331 -7.50 6.39 27.46
C ASP A 331 -8.03 5.67 26.20
N ASP A 332 -7.32 4.65 25.72
CA ASP A 332 -7.49 4.04 24.39
C ASP A 332 -8.86 3.37 24.24
N GLY A 333 -9.16 2.38 25.08
CA GLY A 333 -10.48 1.74 25.15
C GLY A 333 -11.62 2.72 25.49
N ARG A 334 -11.31 3.86 26.13
CA ARG A 334 -12.27 4.94 26.40
C ARG A 334 -12.61 5.71 25.12
N LEU A 335 -11.61 6.06 24.30
CA LEU A 335 -11.82 6.68 23.00
C LEU A 335 -12.59 5.75 22.04
N LEU A 336 -12.22 4.47 21.99
CA LEU A 336 -12.83 3.48 21.10
C LEU A 336 -14.33 3.26 21.39
N VAL A 337 -14.70 3.17 22.67
CA VAL A 337 -16.13 3.08 23.04
C VAL A 337 -16.87 4.40 22.76
N ASN A 338 -16.25 5.56 23.03
CA ASN A 338 -16.85 6.86 22.69
C ASN A 338 -17.04 7.05 21.17
N LEU A 339 -16.14 6.50 20.34
CA LEU A 339 -16.26 6.49 18.89
C LEU A 339 -17.48 5.69 18.43
N ILE A 340 -17.67 4.46 18.95
CA ILE A 340 -18.84 3.64 18.63
C ILE A 340 -20.14 4.29 19.13
N ASP A 341 -20.13 4.96 20.28
CA ASP A 341 -21.28 5.73 20.78
C ASP A 341 -21.66 6.92 19.90
N TRP A 342 -20.70 7.58 19.24
CA TRP A 342 -21.01 8.58 18.22
C TRP A 342 -21.48 7.93 16.91
N LEU A 343 -20.76 6.92 16.40
CA LEU A 343 -21.07 6.25 15.14
C LEU A 343 -22.50 5.66 15.13
N SER A 344 -22.98 5.15 16.26
CA SER A 344 -24.29 4.50 16.36
C SER A 344 -25.49 5.44 16.59
N VAL A 345 -25.34 6.75 16.40
CA VAL A 345 -26.41 7.75 16.60
C VAL A 345 -26.62 8.59 15.33
N ASP A 346 -27.77 8.45 14.68
CA ASP A 346 -28.12 9.24 13.49
C ASP A 346 -28.15 10.75 13.77
N GLU A 347 -27.63 11.55 12.83
CA GLU A 347 -27.64 13.01 12.90
C GLU A 347 -28.39 13.61 11.70
N SER A 348 -29.01 14.78 11.90
CA SER A 348 -29.79 15.47 10.87
C SER A 348 -28.95 16.29 9.87
N TYR A 349 -27.64 16.44 10.09
CA TYR A 349 -26.71 17.07 9.15
C TYR A 349 -26.09 16.03 8.22
N THR A 350 -25.70 16.43 7.02
CA THR A 350 -25.07 15.56 6.00
C THR A 350 -23.62 15.95 5.66
N SER A 351 -23.11 17.00 6.30
CA SER A 351 -21.73 17.50 6.17
C SER A 351 -21.35 18.24 7.46
N PHE A 352 -20.07 18.23 7.84
CA PHE A 352 -19.59 19.00 8.99
C PHE A 352 -19.73 20.52 8.80
N ALA A 353 -19.79 21.02 7.57
CA ALA A 353 -20.06 22.43 7.27
C ALA A 353 -21.48 22.90 7.65
N GLN A 354 -22.36 21.99 8.08
CA GLN A 354 -23.72 22.27 8.55
C GLN A 354 -23.84 22.27 10.09
N VAL A 355 -22.75 22.02 10.82
CA VAL A 355 -22.77 21.89 12.28
C VAL A 355 -22.48 23.24 12.94
N ASP A 356 -23.50 23.84 13.54
CA ASP A 356 -23.41 25.15 14.19
C ASP A 356 -22.26 25.21 15.23
N GLY A 357 -21.33 26.13 15.03
CA GLY A 357 -20.20 26.36 15.94
C GLY A 357 -19.05 25.36 15.81
N LEU A 358 -19.08 24.41 14.86
CA LEU A 358 -17.95 23.55 14.57
C LEU A 358 -16.90 24.29 13.73
N GLN A 359 -15.65 24.31 14.21
CA GLN A 359 -14.51 24.75 13.42
C GLN A 359 -14.07 23.61 12.49
N LEU A 360 -14.19 23.82 11.18
CA LEU A 360 -13.63 22.91 10.18
C LEU A 360 -12.09 22.96 10.21
N ASP A 361 -11.47 21.86 9.81
CA ASP A 361 -10.01 21.77 9.69
C ASP A 361 -9.50 22.45 8.41
N SER A 362 -8.17 22.61 8.31
CA SER A 362 -7.51 22.83 7.02
C SER A 362 -7.17 21.48 6.38
N PRO A 363 -7.09 21.37 5.04
CA PRO A 363 -6.54 20.18 4.39
C PRO A 363 -5.10 19.91 4.87
N THR A 364 -4.77 18.64 5.09
CA THR A 364 -3.44 18.24 5.58
C THR A 364 -2.37 18.51 4.50
N PRO A 365 -1.21 19.12 4.83
CA PRO A 365 -0.13 19.30 3.86
C PRO A 365 0.44 17.96 3.37
N LEU A 366 0.18 17.63 2.11
CA LEU A 366 0.65 16.40 1.46
C LEU A 366 1.95 16.61 0.68
N LEU A 367 2.82 15.59 0.74
CA LEU A 367 4.00 15.46 -0.10
C LEU A 367 3.62 14.97 -1.50
N ALA A 368 4.44 15.28 -2.51
CA ALA A 368 4.19 14.81 -3.88
C ALA A 368 4.10 13.27 -4.02
N MET A 369 4.78 12.53 -3.14
CA MET A 369 4.75 11.06 -3.08
C MET A 369 3.48 10.46 -2.45
N GLU A 370 2.61 11.29 -1.84
CA GLU A 370 1.32 10.90 -1.27
C GLU A 370 0.16 11.06 -2.27
N ASN A 371 0.40 11.66 -3.43
CA ASN A 371 -0.54 11.63 -4.55
C ASN A 371 -0.62 10.18 -5.10
N PRO A 372 -1.81 9.55 -5.19
CA PRO A 372 -1.95 8.16 -5.60
C PRO A 372 -1.18 7.79 -6.88
N ALA A 373 -1.38 8.57 -7.95
CA ALA A 373 -0.82 8.32 -9.27
C ALA A 373 0.67 8.67 -9.42
N ALA A 374 1.21 9.51 -8.52
CA ALA A 374 2.63 9.87 -8.46
C ALA A 374 3.39 9.16 -7.32
N SER A 375 2.71 8.32 -6.54
CA SER A 375 3.30 7.57 -5.44
C SER A 375 4.37 6.61 -5.94
N THR A 376 5.40 6.40 -5.12
CA THR A 376 6.47 5.43 -5.40
C THR A 376 6.76 4.60 -4.17
N GLU A 377 7.13 3.34 -4.42
CA GLU A 377 7.64 2.36 -3.45
C GLU A 377 9.15 2.64 -3.29
N PRO A 378 9.61 3.31 -2.21
CA PRO A 378 10.97 3.87 -2.13
C PRO A 378 12.02 2.79 -1.81
N GLN A 379 11.57 1.72 -1.16
CA GLN A 379 12.29 0.48 -0.91
C GLN A 379 11.29 -0.64 -1.11
N ALA A 380 11.72 -1.77 -1.69
CA ALA A 380 10.90 -2.98 -1.64
C ALA A 380 10.67 -3.37 -0.18
N GLU A 381 9.45 -3.81 0.14
CA GLU A 381 9.01 -4.13 1.51
C GLU A 381 10.06 -4.99 2.26
N PRO A 382 10.56 -4.58 3.43
CA PRO A 382 11.62 -5.28 4.18
C PRO A 382 11.28 -6.69 4.67
N TRP A 383 10.11 -7.25 4.34
CA TRP A 383 9.71 -8.58 4.74
C TRP A 383 10.56 -9.70 4.14
N ALA A 384 10.86 -10.71 4.97
CA ALA A 384 11.40 -11.96 4.46
C ALA A 384 10.34 -12.69 3.62
N ALA A 385 10.70 -13.04 2.39
CA ALA A 385 9.82 -13.70 1.41
C ALA A 385 8.98 -14.86 2.02
N PRO A 386 7.76 -15.12 1.51
CA PRO A 386 6.90 -16.20 1.98
C PRO A 386 7.64 -17.54 2.14
N SER A 387 7.40 -18.18 3.29
CA SER A 387 7.93 -19.52 3.58
C SER A 387 7.52 -20.50 2.50
N ALA A 388 8.45 -21.34 2.07
CA ALA A 388 8.28 -22.18 0.87
C ALA A 388 6.99 -23.01 0.94
N GLY A 389 6.07 -22.73 0.01
CA GLY A 389 4.77 -23.40 -0.08
C GLY A 389 3.61 -22.71 0.64
N TYR A 390 3.79 -21.56 1.29
CA TYR A 390 2.67 -20.69 1.73
C TYR A 390 2.21 -19.78 0.59
N LYS A 391 0.89 -19.64 0.45
CA LYS A 391 0.19 -18.74 -0.48
C LYS A 391 -0.97 -18.09 0.28
N TRP A 392 -0.90 -16.78 0.51
CA TRP A 392 -1.93 -16.03 1.24
C TRP A 392 -3.34 -16.16 0.63
N TYR A 393 -3.44 -16.43 -0.68
CA TYR A 393 -4.68 -16.60 -1.44
C TYR A 393 -5.18 -18.06 -1.54
N ASP A 394 -4.48 -19.03 -0.95
CA ASP A 394 -4.83 -20.46 -0.99
C ASP A 394 -4.78 -21.07 0.42
N PRO A 395 -5.95 -21.18 1.10
CA PRO A 395 -6.04 -21.75 2.45
C PRO A 395 -5.59 -23.20 2.60
N ALA A 396 -5.42 -23.96 1.50
CA ALA A 396 -4.83 -25.30 1.56
C ALA A 396 -3.32 -25.27 1.87
N THR A 397 -2.68 -24.11 1.72
CA THR A 397 -1.27 -23.90 2.10
C THR A 397 -1.05 -23.52 3.56
N PHE A 398 -2.12 -23.11 4.26
CA PHE A 398 -2.06 -22.62 5.63
C PHE A 398 -1.64 -23.75 6.60
N LYS A 399 -1.23 -23.40 7.83
CA LYS A 399 -0.84 -24.39 8.85
C LYS A 399 -2.01 -24.71 9.79
N ALA A 400 -2.06 -25.96 10.24
CA ALA A 400 -3.09 -26.44 11.15
C ALA A 400 -3.16 -25.57 12.41
N GLY A 401 -4.38 -25.13 12.77
CA GLY A 401 -4.64 -24.20 13.87
C GLY A 401 -4.71 -22.72 13.48
N SER A 402 -4.44 -22.36 12.22
CA SER A 402 -4.77 -21.03 11.67
C SER A 402 -6.21 -20.97 11.12
N TYR A 403 -6.81 -19.78 11.13
CA TYR A 403 -8.17 -19.59 10.61
C TYR A 403 -8.26 -19.94 9.12
N GLY A 404 -9.36 -20.56 8.72
CA GLY A 404 -9.58 -20.98 7.33
C GLY A 404 -8.77 -22.21 6.88
N TYR A 405 -7.97 -22.83 7.76
CA TYR A 405 -7.16 -24.01 7.42
C TYR A 405 -8.01 -25.20 6.95
N VAL A 406 -8.03 -25.42 5.63
CA VAL A 406 -8.61 -26.64 5.05
C VAL A 406 -7.61 -27.78 5.20
N GLY A 407 -7.97 -28.75 6.04
CA GLY A 407 -7.11 -29.90 6.37
C GLY A 407 -6.69 -30.68 5.12
N GLY A 408 -5.45 -31.18 5.12
CA GLY A 408 -4.78 -31.78 3.95
C GLY A 408 -5.42 -33.05 3.38
N SER A 409 -6.61 -32.94 2.81
CA SER A 409 -7.23 -33.94 1.95
C SER A 409 -6.50 -33.96 0.59
N THR A 410 -5.68 -34.99 0.37
CA THR A 410 -5.00 -35.21 -0.92
C THR A 410 -6.01 -35.26 -2.07
N PRO A 411 -5.82 -34.47 -3.15
CA PRO A 411 -6.60 -34.64 -4.38
C PRO A 411 -6.43 -36.06 -4.91
N SER A 412 -7.53 -36.78 -5.10
CA SER A 412 -7.50 -38.12 -5.69
C SER A 412 -7.26 -38.01 -7.21
N PRO A 413 -6.25 -38.68 -7.78
CA PRO A 413 -5.87 -38.49 -9.18
C PRO A 413 -6.78 -39.27 -10.14
N SER A 414 -7.76 -38.58 -10.78
CA SER A 414 -8.58 -39.20 -11.83
C SER A 414 -9.13 -38.21 -12.88
N ALA A 415 -8.24 -37.65 -13.71
CA ALA A 415 -8.57 -37.20 -15.06
C ALA A 415 -7.29 -37.15 -15.92
N SER A 416 -7.05 -38.17 -16.75
CA SER A 416 -5.88 -38.21 -17.65
C SER A 416 -6.32 -38.02 -19.10
N PRO A 417 -5.94 -36.92 -19.77
CA PRO A 417 -5.99 -36.81 -21.21
C PRO A 417 -4.71 -37.40 -21.82
N THR A 418 -4.79 -38.59 -22.41
CA THR A 418 -3.67 -39.21 -23.13
C THR A 418 -3.38 -38.48 -24.44
N ALA A 419 -2.27 -37.74 -24.50
CA ALA A 419 -1.66 -37.24 -25.72
C ALA A 419 -0.14 -37.45 -25.68
N SER A 420 0.44 -37.92 -26.79
CA SER A 420 1.86 -38.31 -26.86
C SER A 420 2.77 -37.10 -27.15
N PRO A 421 3.95 -36.97 -26.50
CA PRO A 421 4.89 -35.88 -26.77
C PRO A 421 5.67 -36.14 -28.06
N SER A 422 5.19 -35.61 -29.19
CA SER A 422 5.94 -35.56 -30.46
C SER A 422 5.90 -34.16 -31.09
N GLY A 423 6.46 -33.18 -30.38
CA GLY A 423 6.65 -31.80 -30.86
C GLY A 423 7.95 -31.21 -30.32
N THR A 424 8.91 -30.96 -31.20
CA THR A 424 10.23 -30.42 -30.82
C THR A 424 10.09 -28.98 -30.31
N PRO A 425 10.49 -28.65 -29.07
CA PRO A 425 10.50 -27.27 -28.60
C PRO A 425 11.52 -26.46 -29.41
N THR A 426 11.04 -25.44 -30.12
CA THR A 426 11.90 -24.48 -30.83
C THR A 426 12.37 -23.42 -29.83
N PRO A 427 13.66 -23.08 -29.75
CA PRO A 427 14.18 -22.20 -28.69
C PRO A 427 13.80 -20.73 -28.94
N THR A 428 12.83 -20.22 -28.17
CA THR A 428 12.52 -18.79 -28.11
C THR A 428 13.66 -18.04 -27.43
N SER A 429 14.26 -17.08 -28.12
CA SER A 429 15.39 -16.29 -27.61
C SER A 429 14.99 -15.38 -26.45
N SER A 430 15.79 -15.37 -25.38
CA SER A 430 15.62 -14.42 -24.25
C SER A 430 15.78 -12.96 -24.71
N PRO A 431 14.95 -12.01 -24.21
CA PRO A 431 15.00 -10.62 -24.66
C PRO A 431 16.23 -9.87 -24.14
N THR A 432 16.88 -9.12 -25.02
CA THR A 432 17.93 -8.15 -24.65
C THR A 432 17.31 -6.97 -23.88
N PRO A 433 17.86 -6.56 -22.72
CA PRO A 433 17.34 -5.42 -21.97
C PRO A 433 17.62 -4.08 -22.66
N ALA A 434 16.86 -3.05 -22.29
CA ALA A 434 16.99 -1.70 -22.85
C ALA A 434 18.36 -1.04 -22.51
N PRO A 435 18.87 -0.11 -23.34
CA PRO A 435 20.19 0.49 -23.16
C PRO A 435 20.36 1.21 -21.82
N GLY A 436 21.44 0.91 -21.10
CA GLY A 436 21.85 1.60 -19.87
C GLY A 436 21.77 0.77 -18.58
N THR A 437 21.14 -0.41 -18.60
CA THR A 437 21.08 -1.31 -17.42
C THR A 437 21.94 -2.56 -17.63
N VAL A 438 22.91 -2.80 -16.74
CA VAL A 438 23.77 -4.00 -16.77
C VAL A 438 23.07 -5.17 -16.07
N GLY A 439 22.82 -6.26 -16.80
CA GLY A 439 22.30 -7.51 -16.25
C GLY A 439 23.43 -8.40 -15.70
N TYR A 440 23.15 -9.16 -14.63
CA TYR A 440 24.13 -10.05 -13.98
C TYR A 440 23.53 -11.44 -13.72
N GLY A 441 24.32 -12.49 -13.97
CA GLY A 441 23.90 -13.89 -13.87
C GLY A 441 24.96 -14.84 -13.28
N PHE A 442 24.51 -16.07 -13.02
CA PHE A 442 25.35 -17.20 -12.63
C PHE A 442 24.95 -18.42 -13.47
N GLU A 443 25.94 -19.18 -13.92
CA GLU A 443 25.75 -20.52 -14.49
C GLU A 443 26.50 -21.51 -13.59
N ALA A 444 25.79 -22.51 -13.10
CA ALA A 444 26.29 -23.56 -12.21
C ALA A 444 25.37 -24.79 -12.31
N GLN A 445 25.82 -25.93 -11.79
CA GLN A 445 24.95 -27.11 -11.62
C GLN A 445 23.78 -26.81 -10.66
N ALA A 446 22.62 -27.44 -10.92
CA ALA A 446 21.35 -27.09 -10.27
C ALA A 446 21.32 -27.35 -8.73
N VAL A 447 22.19 -28.24 -8.24
CA VAL A 447 22.43 -28.49 -6.82
C VAL A 447 23.93 -28.40 -6.60
N LEU A 448 24.37 -27.53 -5.67
CA LEU A 448 25.78 -27.28 -5.41
C LEU A 448 26.39 -28.36 -4.48
N PRO A 449 27.54 -28.95 -4.84
CA PRO A 449 28.23 -29.95 -4.01
C PRO A 449 28.60 -29.41 -2.62
N ASN A 450 28.06 -30.03 -1.57
CA ASN A 450 28.33 -29.67 -0.18
C ASN A 450 29.34 -30.59 0.55
N SER A 451 29.91 -31.56 -0.17
CA SER A 451 30.86 -32.55 0.33
C SER A 451 32.30 -32.03 0.47
N GLY A 452 32.57 -30.82 -0.02
CA GLY A 452 33.93 -30.27 -0.15
C GLY A 452 34.55 -30.45 -1.53
N ALA A 453 33.84 -31.08 -2.47
CA ALA A 453 34.25 -31.19 -3.86
C ALA A 453 34.43 -29.82 -4.53
N GLU A 454 35.38 -29.74 -5.46
CA GLU A 454 35.66 -28.56 -6.27
C GLU A 454 34.80 -28.62 -7.55
N PHE A 455 34.07 -27.55 -7.86
CA PHE A 455 33.18 -27.45 -9.02
C PHE A 455 33.32 -26.08 -9.73
N PRO A 456 33.07 -26.03 -11.05
CA PRO A 456 33.12 -24.80 -11.82
C PRO A 456 31.81 -23.99 -11.73
N LEU A 457 31.93 -22.66 -11.71
CA LEU A 457 30.82 -21.71 -11.74
C LEU A 457 31.17 -20.53 -12.65
N ARG A 458 30.26 -20.14 -13.57
CA ARG A 458 30.43 -18.97 -14.43
C ARG A 458 29.65 -17.79 -13.85
N VAL A 459 30.32 -16.66 -13.63
CA VAL A 459 29.68 -15.36 -13.40
C VAL A 459 29.52 -14.67 -14.75
N THR A 460 28.36 -14.08 -15.02
CA THR A 460 28.06 -13.42 -16.30
C THR A 460 27.55 -11.99 -16.10
N ALA A 461 27.84 -11.12 -17.06
CA ALA A 461 27.33 -9.75 -17.13
C ALA A 461 26.98 -9.37 -18.58
N SER A 462 25.90 -8.63 -18.79
CA SER A 462 25.43 -8.20 -20.12
C SER A 462 25.00 -6.74 -20.11
N GLY A 463 25.18 -6.03 -21.24
CA GLY A 463 24.89 -4.59 -21.34
C GLY A 463 26.01 -3.69 -20.81
N LEU A 464 27.23 -4.22 -20.66
CA LEU A 464 28.44 -3.40 -20.46
C LEU A 464 28.81 -2.68 -21.76
N THR A 465 29.58 -1.59 -21.69
CA THR A 465 30.13 -0.95 -22.90
C THR A 465 31.11 -1.92 -23.58
N PRO A 466 31.05 -2.13 -24.92
CA PRO A 466 31.95 -3.05 -25.60
C PRO A 466 33.44 -2.78 -25.31
N GLY A 467 34.18 -3.83 -24.98
CA GLY A 467 35.61 -3.74 -24.58
C GLY A 467 35.88 -3.26 -23.15
N GLN A 468 34.86 -2.80 -22.40
CA GLN A 468 35.01 -2.26 -21.04
C GLN A 468 35.46 -3.34 -20.04
N THR A 469 36.54 -3.06 -19.30
CA THR A 469 36.92 -3.85 -18.12
C THR A 469 36.39 -3.19 -16.86
N VAL A 470 35.56 -3.90 -16.10
CA VAL A 470 35.10 -3.51 -14.77
C VAL A 470 35.81 -4.39 -13.73
N SER A 471 36.43 -3.76 -12.74
CA SER A 471 37.25 -4.40 -11.70
C SER A 471 36.66 -4.19 -10.32
N GLY A 472 36.88 -5.14 -9.41
CA GLY A 472 36.38 -5.08 -8.03
C GLY A 472 35.21 -6.01 -7.74
N TYR A 473 34.92 -6.96 -8.65
CA TYR A 473 33.92 -7.99 -8.42
C TYR A 473 34.38 -8.97 -7.34
N SER A 474 33.45 -9.46 -6.52
CA SER A 474 33.71 -10.55 -5.58
C SER A 474 32.49 -11.46 -5.47
N PHE A 475 32.73 -12.76 -5.38
CA PHE A 475 31.69 -13.80 -5.35
C PHE A 475 31.73 -14.57 -4.02
N GLY A 476 30.56 -14.94 -3.49
CA GLY A 476 30.46 -15.77 -2.29
C GLY A 476 29.16 -16.55 -2.24
N VAL A 477 29.12 -17.60 -1.41
CA VAL A 477 27.92 -18.40 -1.14
C VAL A 477 27.70 -18.46 0.36
N TYR A 478 26.47 -18.24 0.82
CA TYR A 478 26.12 -18.26 2.25
C TYR A 478 24.81 -18.97 2.56
N THR A 479 24.71 -19.53 3.76
CA THR A 479 23.49 -20.14 4.30
C THR A 479 22.42 -19.10 4.61
N THR A 480 21.18 -19.31 4.18
CA THR A 480 20.08 -18.36 4.40
C THR A 480 19.78 -18.15 5.88
N ALA A 481 19.85 -19.22 6.69
CA ALA A 481 19.45 -19.22 8.09
C ALA A 481 20.26 -18.30 9.02
N ASN A 482 21.47 -17.85 8.62
CA ASN A 482 22.33 -17.01 9.48
C ASN A 482 23.40 -16.17 8.72
N GLY A 483 23.38 -16.12 7.38
CA GLY A 483 24.33 -15.32 6.60
C GLY A 483 25.77 -15.86 6.55
N THR A 484 26.07 -17.00 7.16
CA THR A 484 27.44 -17.56 7.23
C THR A 484 27.96 -17.88 5.84
N GLN A 485 29.12 -17.32 5.48
CA GLN A 485 29.83 -17.70 4.24
C GLN A 485 30.31 -19.15 4.33
N ILE A 486 29.97 -19.93 3.29
CA ILE A 486 30.31 -21.35 3.16
C ILE A 486 31.10 -21.66 1.89
N ALA A 487 31.32 -20.70 0.98
CA ALA A 487 32.21 -20.87 -0.16
C ALA A 487 33.67 -20.58 0.19
N GLN A 488 34.55 -21.33 -0.46
CA GLN A 488 35.86 -20.87 -0.87
C GLN A 488 35.85 -20.75 -2.39
N VAL A 489 36.59 -19.78 -2.91
CA VAL A 489 36.84 -19.58 -4.35
C VAL A 489 38.35 -19.65 -4.56
N GLN A 490 38.81 -20.37 -5.57
CA GLN A 490 40.23 -20.53 -5.85
C GLN A 490 40.85 -19.22 -6.33
N ASN A 491 42.04 -18.89 -5.83
CA ASN A 491 42.81 -17.73 -6.24
C ASN A 491 43.43 -17.95 -7.63
N ALA A 492 43.85 -16.87 -8.29
CA ALA A 492 44.43 -16.92 -9.64
C ALA A 492 45.79 -17.65 -9.73
N ASP A 493 46.45 -17.91 -8.59
CA ASP A 493 47.66 -18.73 -8.46
C ASP A 493 47.36 -20.23 -8.19
N GLY A 494 46.09 -20.62 -8.18
CA GLY A 494 45.63 -21.97 -7.84
C GLY A 494 45.51 -22.25 -6.33
N SER A 495 45.90 -21.31 -5.46
CA SER A 495 45.77 -21.48 -4.01
C SER A 495 44.31 -21.36 -3.55
N TRP A 496 44.00 -22.01 -2.43
CA TRP A 496 42.70 -21.87 -1.76
C TRP A 496 42.82 -20.97 -0.53
N PRO A 497 41.92 -19.98 -0.33
CA PRO A 497 41.91 -19.17 0.89
C PRO A 497 41.61 -20.03 2.12
N SER A 498 42.12 -19.62 3.29
CA SER A 498 41.96 -20.36 4.56
C SER A 498 40.59 -20.16 5.22
N ALA A 499 39.94 -19.02 4.99
CA ALA A 499 38.59 -18.72 5.47
C ALA A 499 37.52 -19.07 4.44
N TYR A 500 36.29 -19.31 4.89
CA TYR A 500 35.10 -19.31 4.02
C TYR A 500 34.57 -17.87 3.95
N ALA A 501 34.56 -17.27 2.77
CA ALA A 501 34.40 -15.83 2.58
C ALA A 501 34.01 -15.51 1.12
N TYR A 502 33.79 -14.21 0.85
CA TYR A 502 33.81 -13.71 -0.53
C TYR A 502 35.21 -13.87 -1.13
N SER A 503 35.27 -14.10 -2.44
CA SER A 503 36.51 -14.23 -3.21
C SER A 503 37.40 -13.00 -3.09
N ALA A 504 38.69 -13.17 -3.44
CA ALA A 504 39.52 -12.05 -3.86
C ALA A 504 38.83 -11.25 -4.99
N ALA A 505 39.17 -9.96 -5.10
CA ALA A 505 38.61 -9.09 -6.11
C ALA A 505 39.06 -9.51 -7.52
N PHE A 506 38.12 -9.63 -8.46
CA PHE A 506 38.36 -9.95 -9.86
C PHE A 506 37.75 -8.91 -10.81
N SER A 507 38.00 -9.10 -12.10
CA SER A 507 37.53 -8.23 -13.18
C SER A 507 36.75 -9.01 -14.22
N LEU A 508 35.76 -8.35 -14.83
CA LEU A 508 35.06 -8.81 -16.03
C LEU A 508 35.39 -7.84 -17.16
N GLN A 509 35.76 -8.36 -18.33
CA GLN A 509 35.94 -7.56 -19.54
C GLN A 509 34.84 -7.92 -20.55
N ALA A 510 34.19 -6.89 -21.08
CA ALA A 510 33.16 -7.02 -22.09
C ALA A 510 33.76 -7.29 -23.48
N ASP A 511 33.11 -8.17 -24.24
CA ASP A 511 33.37 -8.42 -25.65
C ASP A 511 32.81 -7.31 -26.56
N SER A 512 32.78 -7.54 -27.87
CA SER A 512 32.23 -6.59 -28.85
C SER A 512 30.70 -6.44 -28.81
N ALA A 513 29.98 -7.29 -28.07
CA ALA A 513 28.53 -7.24 -27.87
C ALA A 513 28.13 -6.69 -26.49
N GLY A 514 29.09 -6.30 -25.64
CA GLY A 514 28.81 -5.82 -24.28
C GLY A 514 28.54 -6.95 -23.28
N TYR A 515 28.94 -8.19 -23.61
CA TYR A 515 28.82 -9.36 -22.74
C TYR A 515 30.18 -9.71 -22.12
N ALA A 516 30.18 -10.09 -20.85
CA ALA A 516 31.36 -10.53 -20.13
C ALA A 516 31.06 -11.78 -19.32
N SER A 517 32.03 -12.68 -19.19
CA SER A 517 31.93 -13.81 -18.25
C SER A 517 33.27 -14.18 -17.63
N LYS A 518 33.21 -14.79 -16.44
CA LYS A 518 34.38 -15.31 -15.73
C LYS A 518 34.02 -16.63 -15.05
N GLU A 519 34.79 -17.67 -15.35
CA GLU A 519 34.74 -18.93 -14.62
C GLU A 519 35.56 -18.86 -13.34
N LEU A 520 35.01 -19.48 -12.29
CA LEU A 520 35.54 -19.56 -10.93
C LEU A 520 35.52 -21.03 -10.50
N THR A 521 36.62 -21.54 -9.96
CA THR A 521 36.62 -22.81 -9.21
C THR A 521 36.10 -22.53 -7.81
N VAL A 522 35.04 -23.21 -7.41
CA VAL A 522 34.36 -23.03 -6.11
C VAL A 522 34.36 -24.37 -5.36
N ARG A 523 34.44 -24.32 -4.03
CA ARG A 523 34.11 -25.46 -3.18
C ARG A 523 33.38 -24.98 -1.93
N LEU A 524 32.45 -25.78 -1.42
CA LEU A 524 31.68 -25.43 -0.22
C LEU A 524 32.22 -26.14 1.02
N LYS A 525 32.00 -25.54 2.19
CA LYS A 525 32.35 -26.10 3.49
C LYS A 525 31.67 -27.47 3.68
N PRO A 526 32.43 -28.57 3.90
CA PRO A 526 31.88 -29.92 4.05
C PRO A 526 30.75 -29.99 5.08
N GLY A 527 29.64 -30.63 4.70
CA GLY A 527 28.48 -30.84 5.56
C GLY A 527 27.55 -29.63 5.71
N SER A 528 27.71 -28.58 4.88
CA SER A 528 26.76 -27.45 4.85
C SER A 528 25.42 -27.88 4.24
N SER A 529 24.32 -27.66 4.94
CA SER A 529 22.98 -28.10 4.52
C SER A 529 21.93 -26.98 4.68
N GLY A 530 20.76 -27.19 4.06
CA GLY A 530 19.71 -26.17 3.95
C GLY A 530 19.88 -25.26 2.74
N ALA A 531 19.01 -24.25 2.64
CA ALA A 531 19.03 -23.30 1.54
C ALA A 531 20.24 -22.35 1.63
N ALA A 532 20.82 -22.03 0.48
CA ALA A 532 21.91 -21.08 0.34
C ALA A 532 21.59 -19.99 -0.69
N ASN A 533 22.45 -18.98 -0.73
CA ASN A 533 22.41 -17.90 -1.72
C ASN A 533 23.81 -17.71 -2.30
N MET A 534 23.90 -17.72 -3.63
CA MET A 534 25.05 -17.21 -4.38
C MET A 534 24.94 -15.69 -4.48
N ARG A 535 26.04 -14.94 -4.27
CA ARG A 535 26.03 -13.48 -4.38
C ARG A 535 27.28 -12.93 -5.08
N LEU A 536 27.03 -12.03 -6.04
CA LEU A 536 28.00 -11.16 -6.68
C LEU A 536 27.95 -9.78 -6.02
N ARG A 537 29.14 -9.22 -5.74
CA ARG A 537 29.34 -7.86 -5.30
C ARG A 537 30.30 -7.13 -6.23
N LEU A 538 30.24 -5.80 -6.25
CA LEU A 538 31.23 -4.91 -6.84
C LEU A 538 31.63 -3.87 -5.79
N ASN A 539 32.90 -3.81 -5.44
CA ASN A 539 33.45 -2.91 -4.40
C ASN A 539 32.70 -2.99 -3.05
N GLY A 540 32.19 -4.19 -2.70
CA GLY A 540 31.40 -4.47 -1.50
C GLY A 540 29.88 -4.37 -1.69
N THR A 541 29.40 -3.54 -2.61
CA THR A 541 27.97 -3.37 -2.94
C THR A 541 27.40 -4.63 -3.58
N ASN A 542 26.22 -5.08 -3.15
CA ASN A 542 25.57 -6.28 -3.70
C ASN A 542 24.98 -5.97 -5.10
N LEU A 543 25.30 -6.79 -6.12
CA LEU A 543 24.79 -6.62 -7.48
C LEU A 543 23.75 -7.68 -7.87
N LYS A 544 24.01 -8.94 -7.53
CA LYS A 544 23.12 -10.06 -7.79
C LYS A 544 23.16 -11.03 -6.63
N THR A 545 21.99 -11.41 -6.13
CA THR A 545 21.82 -12.61 -5.31
C THR A 545 20.93 -13.58 -6.09
N SER A 546 21.25 -14.88 -6.03
CA SER A 546 20.38 -15.96 -6.51
C SER A 546 20.34 -17.07 -5.47
N PRO A 547 19.17 -17.71 -5.23
CA PRO A 547 19.10 -18.89 -4.38
C PRO A 547 19.90 -20.05 -4.98
N ALA A 548 20.38 -20.93 -4.11
CA ALA A 548 21.05 -22.17 -4.49
C ALA A 548 20.70 -23.31 -3.51
N THR A 549 20.42 -24.48 -4.06
CA THR A 549 20.20 -25.72 -3.30
C THR A 549 21.55 -26.36 -3.01
N LEU A 550 21.78 -26.74 -1.75
CA LEU A 550 22.96 -27.52 -1.36
C LEU A 550 22.63 -29.01 -1.32
N GLY A 551 23.54 -29.87 -1.76
CA GLY A 551 23.37 -31.32 -1.68
C GLY A 551 24.67 -32.10 -1.77
N ASP A 552 24.64 -33.34 -1.30
CA ASP A 552 25.75 -34.29 -1.44
C ASP A 552 25.68 -34.91 -2.83
N VAL A 553 26.14 -34.15 -3.82
CA VAL A 553 26.16 -34.50 -5.24
C VAL A 553 27.57 -34.37 -5.82
N PRO A 554 27.93 -35.16 -6.84
CA PRO A 554 29.18 -34.96 -7.58
C PRO A 554 29.28 -33.55 -8.21
N ALA A 555 30.51 -33.12 -8.47
CA ALA A 555 30.76 -31.93 -9.27
C ALA A 555 30.48 -32.21 -10.76
N GLU A 556 29.74 -31.33 -11.41
CA GLU A 556 29.41 -31.39 -12.83
C GLU A 556 30.19 -30.32 -13.63
N PRO A 557 30.58 -30.57 -14.89
CA PRO A 557 31.20 -29.56 -15.74
C PRO A 557 30.17 -28.52 -16.20
N LEU A 558 30.61 -27.26 -16.37
CA LEU A 558 29.76 -26.22 -16.98
C LEU A 558 29.40 -26.58 -18.43
N PRO A 559 28.18 -26.21 -18.90
CA PRO A 559 27.82 -26.36 -20.30
C PRO A 559 28.74 -25.51 -21.19
N THR A 560 29.13 -26.10 -22.33
CA THR A 560 29.97 -25.44 -23.35
C THR A 560 29.16 -24.32 -24.02
N PRO A 561 29.66 -23.07 -24.08
CA PRO A 561 28.96 -21.98 -24.75
C PRO A 561 28.85 -22.28 -26.26
N THR A 562 27.63 -22.19 -26.80
CA THR A 562 27.39 -22.40 -28.24
C THR A 562 27.74 -21.12 -29.00
N PRO A 563 28.63 -21.17 -30.02
CA PRO A 563 29.03 -19.97 -30.77
C PRO A 563 27.87 -19.47 -31.63
N THR A 564 27.47 -18.21 -31.43
CA THR A 564 26.46 -17.53 -32.26
C THR A 564 27.14 -16.91 -33.50
N ALA A 565 26.46 -16.97 -34.65
CA ALA A 565 27.07 -16.68 -35.94
C ALA A 565 27.24 -15.19 -36.27
N THR A 566 28.36 -14.85 -36.89
CA THR A 566 28.72 -13.48 -37.31
C THR A 566 28.06 -13.09 -38.65
N PRO A 567 27.30 -11.97 -38.73
CA PRO A 567 26.83 -11.42 -40.01
C PRO A 567 27.95 -10.65 -40.76
N PRO A 568 27.88 -10.52 -42.11
CA PRO A 568 28.98 -10.02 -42.93
C PRO A 568 29.13 -8.49 -42.93
N ALA A 569 30.35 -8.02 -43.21
CA ALA A 569 30.69 -6.59 -43.29
C ALA A 569 30.30 -5.95 -44.64
N SER A 570 30.07 -4.63 -44.60
CA SER A 570 29.89 -3.74 -45.77
C SER A 570 30.62 -2.40 -45.50
N PRO A 571 31.10 -1.66 -46.53
CA PRO A 571 32.35 -0.92 -46.39
C PRO A 571 32.28 0.56 -45.94
N SER A 572 33.44 0.99 -45.42
CA SER A 572 33.87 2.33 -45.02
C SER A 572 33.46 3.51 -45.91
N ALA A 573 33.21 4.66 -45.28
CA ALA A 573 33.27 6.00 -45.88
C ALA A 573 34.16 6.93 -45.02
N THR A 574 34.88 7.85 -45.68
CA THR A 574 36.01 8.61 -45.13
C THR A 574 35.61 9.79 -44.23
N PRO A 575 36.28 10.06 -43.10
CA PRO A 575 36.09 11.27 -42.31
C PRO A 575 36.84 12.50 -42.88
N THR A 576 36.29 13.70 -42.66
CA THR A 576 36.98 14.99 -42.88
C THR A 576 36.95 15.79 -41.57
N ALA A 577 37.99 16.59 -41.32
CA ALA A 577 38.33 17.11 -39.98
C ALA A 577 37.76 18.51 -39.63
N THR A 578 37.76 18.83 -38.34
CA THR A 578 37.73 20.19 -37.76
C THR A 578 38.49 20.16 -36.40
N PRO A 579 39.28 21.19 -36.01
CA PRO A 579 40.32 21.03 -34.98
C PRO A 579 40.07 21.71 -33.60
N THR A 580 40.67 21.09 -32.57
CA THR A 580 41.49 21.67 -31.47
C THR A 580 41.18 23.05 -30.85
N PRO A 581 41.13 23.11 -29.50
CA PRO A 581 41.90 24.10 -28.73
C PRO A 581 43.01 23.46 -27.85
N SER A 582 43.98 24.27 -27.41
CA SER A 582 45.24 23.83 -26.78
C SER A 582 45.27 23.96 -25.25
N ALA A 583 46.24 23.31 -24.60
CA ALA A 583 46.37 23.19 -23.14
C ALA A 583 47.27 24.25 -22.46
N THR A 584 47.07 24.38 -21.14
CA THR A 584 47.78 25.22 -20.17
C THR A 584 49.18 24.68 -19.80
N PRO A 585 50.13 25.56 -19.41
CA PRO A 585 51.23 25.19 -18.50
C PRO A 585 51.39 26.11 -17.26
N GLU A 586 52.16 25.64 -16.27
CA GLU A 586 52.43 26.29 -14.96
C GLU A 586 53.53 27.39 -14.97
N PRO A 587 53.67 28.18 -13.87
CA PRO A 587 54.58 29.33 -13.77
C PRO A 587 55.95 29.03 -13.11
N THR A 588 56.95 29.92 -13.27
CA THR A 588 58.16 29.99 -12.40
C THR A 588 58.92 31.33 -12.48
N ALA A 589 59.23 31.88 -11.30
CA ALA A 589 60.33 32.78 -10.87
C ALA A 589 60.65 34.17 -11.48
N THR A 590 61.00 35.07 -10.55
CA THR A 590 61.47 36.47 -10.60
C THR A 590 62.92 36.64 -11.09
N PRO A 591 63.29 37.86 -11.58
CA PRO A 591 64.56 38.47 -11.14
C PRO A 591 64.47 39.96 -10.71
N THR A 592 65.51 40.41 -10.00
CA THR A 592 65.66 41.71 -9.28
C THR A 592 66.33 42.80 -10.16
N PRO A 593 66.05 44.12 -9.97
CA PRO A 593 66.45 45.18 -10.92
C PRO A 593 67.88 45.75 -10.77
N SER A 594 68.26 46.64 -11.71
CA SER A 594 69.54 47.37 -11.81
C SER A 594 69.29 48.87 -12.15
N PRO A 595 70.16 49.85 -11.80
CA PRO A 595 69.67 51.18 -11.42
C PRO A 595 70.00 52.39 -12.34
N SER A 596 69.14 53.40 -12.20
CA SER A 596 69.44 54.86 -12.15
C SER A 596 70.07 55.59 -13.35
N ALA A 597 69.31 56.54 -13.90
CA ALA A 597 69.82 57.82 -14.42
C ALA A 597 68.89 58.97 -13.93
N THR A 598 69.45 60.15 -13.68
CA THR A 598 68.80 61.27 -12.95
C THR A 598 68.79 62.56 -13.80
N PRO A 599 68.15 63.67 -13.37
CA PRO A 599 66.82 64.06 -13.82
C PRO A 599 66.80 65.28 -14.75
N SER A 600 65.60 65.64 -15.23
CA SER A 600 65.24 67.03 -15.55
C SER A 600 64.02 67.43 -14.72
N VAL A 601 63.98 68.66 -14.21
CA VAL A 601 62.96 69.10 -13.24
C VAL A 601 61.74 69.72 -13.92
N SER A 602 60.59 69.11 -13.64
CA SER A 602 59.25 69.70 -13.69
C SER A 602 58.65 69.53 -12.29
N PRO A 603 57.84 70.46 -11.74
CA PRO A 603 57.31 70.33 -10.39
C PRO A 603 56.55 69.00 -10.23
N SER A 604 56.91 68.25 -9.18
CA SER A 604 56.27 66.96 -8.90
C SER A 604 54.77 67.17 -8.70
N PRO A 605 53.90 66.52 -9.48
CA PRO A 605 52.48 66.54 -9.17
C PRO A 605 52.28 65.90 -7.79
N THR A 606 51.38 66.46 -6.98
CA THR A 606 50.89 65.79 -5.78
C THR A 606 50.23 64.48 -6.23
N PRO A 607 50.66 63.31 -5.73
CA PRO A 607 50.09 62.04 -6.16
C PRO A 607 48.59 62.02 -5.87
N ALA A 608 47.82 61.54 -6.85
CA ALA A 608 46.37 61.45 -6.70
C ALA A 608 46.01 60.48 -5.57
N LEU A 609 45.15 60.93 -4.66
CA LEU A 609 44.53 60.06 -3.66
C LEU A 609 43.37 59.30 -4.32
N SER A 610 43.07 58.12 -3.79
CA SER A 610 41.77 57.50 -4.04
C SER A 610 40.67 58.31 -3.34
N ILE A 611 39.47 58.30 -3.91
CA ILE A 611 38.36 59.13 -3.41
C ILE A 611 37.99 58.72 -1.97
N ALA A 612 38.00 57.43 -1.63
CA ALA A 612 37.82 56.98 -0.24
C ALA A 612 38.87 57.54 0.73
N ALA A 613 40.15 57.58 0.33
CA ALA A 613 41.22 58.15 1.14
C ALA A 613 41.07 59.67 1.33
N ALA A 614 40.60 60.37 0.30
CA ALA A 614 40.31 61.79 0.38
C ALA A 614 39.08 62.10 1.25
N ARG A 615 38.02 61.27 1.18
CA ARG A 615 36.83 61.38 2.03
C ARG A 615 37.12 61.21 3.53
N ALA A 616 38.24 60.58 3.89
CA ALA A 616 38.72 60.47 5.27
C ALA A 616 39.52 61.68 5.77
N LEU A 617 39.79 62.69 4.93
CA LEU A 617 40.52 63.89 5.31
C LEU A 617 39.58 65.02 5.77
N PRO A 618 40.02 65.91 6.69
CA PRO A 618 39.17 66.99 7.19
C PRO A 618 38.86 68.02 6.08
N ALA A 619 37.64 68.56 6.14
CA ALA A 619 37.20 69.65 5.28
C ALA A 619 38.17 70.86 5.37
N GLY A 620 38.42 71.48 4.22
CA GLY A 620 39.41 72.54 4.04
C GLY A 620 40.76 72.07 3.50
N THR A 621 41.05 70.76 3.49
CA THR A 621 42.25 70.16 2.90
C THR A 621 42.22 70.21 1.36
N THR A 622 43.33 70.60 0.73
CA THR A 622 43.52 70.46 -0.73
C THR A 622 43.98 69.05 -1.08
N VAL A 623 43.32 68.42 -2.05
CA VAL A 623 43.62 67.06 -2.55
C VAL A 623 43.71 67.05 -4.07
N THR A 624 44.47 66.10 -4.61
CA THR A 624 44.43 65.73 -6.04
C THR A 624 43.72 64.39 -6.16
N LEU A 625 42.78 64.26 -7.08
CA LEU A 625 41.99 63.03 -7.32
C LEU A 625 42.01 62.68 -8.81
N THR A 626 41.82 61.39 -9.12
CA THR A 626 41.58 60.92 -10.49
C THR A 626 40.41 59.94 -10.51
N GLY A 627 39.38 60.23 -11.28
CA GLY A 627 38.19 59.39 -11.42
C GLY A 627 37.42 59.65 -12.71
N THR A 628 36.25 59.06 -12.87
CA THR A 628 35.38 59.20 -14.04
C THR A 628 34.17 60.08 -13.70
N ALA A 629 33.81 61.01 -14.58
CA ALA A 629 32.61 61.83 -14.46
C ALA A 629 31.34 60.99 -14.76
N LEU A 630 30.35 60.99 -13.85
CA LEU A 630 29.20 60.08 -13.92
C LEU A 630 28.06 60.51 -14.86
N HIS A 631 28.04 61.79 -15.25
CA HIS A 631 26.97 62.44 -15.99
C HIS A 631 27.48 63.72 -16.68
N GLU A 632 26.69 64.33 -17.57
CA GLU A 632 27.05 65.62 -18.18
C GLU A 632 27.03 66.74 -17.12
N PRO A 633 28.04 67.63 -17.07
CA PRO A 633 28.12 68.67 -16.04
C PRO A 633 26.90 69.60 -15.96
N GLY A 634 26.65 70.15 -14.76
CA GLY A 634 25.64 71.18 -14.51
C GLY A 634 24.23 70.68 -14.18
N ILE A 635 23.87 69.43 -14.50
CA ILE A 635 22.50 68.91 -14.27
C ILE A 635 22.08 68.86 -12.79
N TYR A 636 23.02 68.91 -11.85
CA TYR A 636 22.76 68.81 -10.41
C TYR A 636 23.14 70.02 -9.56
N GLY A 637 23.70 71.09 -10.13
CA GLY A 637 24.12 72.27 -9.36
C GLY A 637 24.23 73.55 -10.18
N GLY A 638 24.97 74.53 -9.67
CA GLY A 638 25.39 75.69 -10.46
C GLY A 638 26.65 75.38 -11.27
N GLY A 639 26.84 76.08 -12.38
CA GLY A 639 28.04 75.95 -13.22
C GLY A 639 28.17 74.58 -13.89
N GLU A 640 29.41 74.14 -14.06
CA GLU A 640 29.85 72.94 -14.76
C GLU A 640 30.14 71.83 -13.74
N SER A 641 29.28 71.68 -12.73
CA SER A 641 29.49 70.78 -11.59
C SER A 641 29.08 69.33 -11.88
N PHE A 642 29.85 68.35 -11.41
CA PHE A 642 29.62 66.94 -11.71
C PHE A 642 30.07 65.99 -10.59
N TYR A 643 29.52 64.77 -10.53
CA TYR A 643 30.03 63.70 -9.67
C TYR A 643 31.20 62.95 -10.32
N LEU A 644 32.27 62.75 -9.55
CA LEU A 644 33.48 62.02 -9.91
C LEU A 644 33.55 60.73 -9.09
N GLN A 645 33.79 59.58 -9.73
CA GLN A 645 33.90 58.27 -9.07
C GLN A 645 35.19 57.52 -9.47
N ASP A 646 35.80 56.81 -8.53
CA ASP A 646 36.84 55.81 -8.77
C ASP A 646 36.42 54.43 -8.23
N GLU A 647 37.34 53.47 -8.21
CA GLU A 647 37.09 52.10 -7.70
C GLU A 647 36.87 52.05 -6.16
N SER A 648 37.08 53.16 -5.45
CA SER A 648 37.01 53.24 -3.99
C SER A 648 35.83 54.06 -3.47
N GLY A 649 35.31 55.01 -4.25
CA GLY A 649 34.20 55.86 -3.82
C GLY A 649 33.88 56.99 -4.79
N GLY A 650 32.96 57.88 -4.38
CA GLY A 650 32.55 59.03 -5.18
C GLY A 650 32.56 60.35 -4.39
N ILE A 651 32.63 61.46 -5.14
CA ILE A 651 32.61 62.82 -4.59
C ILE A 651 31.93 63.78 -5.58
N TYR A 652 31.24 64.79 -5.05
CA TYR A 652 30.71 65.87 -5.88
C TYR A 652 31.81 66.89 -6.19
N VAL A 653 31.87 67.40 -7.41
CA VAL A 653 32.85 68.42 -7.84
C VAL A 653 32.09 69.69 -8.21
N TYR A 654 32.21 70.72 -7.38
CA TYR A 654 31.58 72.02 -7.59
C TYR A 654 32.53 72.96 -8.35
N GLN A 655 32.22 73.25 -9.62
CA GLN A 655 33.12 74.01 -10.50
C GLN A 655 32.36 74.67 -11.67
N SER A 656 33.05 75.47 -12.49
CA SER A 656 32.43 76.30 -13.54
C SER A 656 33.25 76.46 -14.83
N ALA A 657 34.36 75.74 -14.99
CA ALA A 657 35.12 75.69 -16.24
C ALA A 657 34.55 74.60 -17.17
N PRO A 658 34.18 74.92 -18.41
CA PRO A 658 33.69 73.93 -19.36
C PRO A 658 34.82 73.03 -19.86
N GLY A 659 34.50 71.80 -20.24
CA GLY A 659 35.45 70.87 -20.88
C GLY A 659 35.49 69.45 -20.34
N VAL A 660 34.59 69.08 -19.41
CA VAL A 660 34.35 67.70 -18.95
C VAL A 660 33.04 67.19 -19.55
N LYS A 661 32.94 65.90 -19.83
CA LYS A 661 31.75 65.20 -20.34
C LYS A 661 31.41 63.97 -19.49
N ALA A 662 30.22 63.40 -19.67
CA ALA A 662 29.88 62.11 -19.08
C ALA A 662 30.86 61.04 -19.56
N GLY A 663 31.44 60.27 -18.63
CA GLY A 663 32.42 59.23 -18.93
C GLY A 663 33.86 59.71 -19.15
N ASP A 664 34.15 61.01 -19.06
CA ASP A 664 35.53 61.50 -19.05
C ASP A 664 36.25 61.05 -17.76
N ARG A 665 37.46 60.53 -17.91
CA ARG A 665 38.38 60.31 -16.79
C ARG A 665 39.17 61.60 -16.56
N VAL A 666 38.96 62.23 -15.41
CA VAL A 666 39.49 63.55 -15.06
C VAL A 666 40.48 63.40 -13.90
N THR A 667 41.63 64.07 -14.01
CA THR A 667 42.51 64.35 -12.88
C THR A 667 42.33 65.81 -12.49
N LEU A 668 42.13 66.09 -11.22
CA LEU A 668 41.88 67.45 -10.73
C LEU A 668 42.47 67.68 -9.34
N THR A 669 42.76 68.94 -9.02
CA THR A 669 43.24 69.39 -7.72
C THR A 669 42.30 70.47 -7.20
N GLY A 670 41.78 70.28 -5.99
CA GLY A 670 40.80 71.17 -5.38
C GLY A 670 40.75 70.99 -3.86
N ARG A 671 39.83 71.69 -3.22
CA ARG A 671 39.69 71.75 -1.77
C ARG A 671 38.43 71.05 -1.31
N LEU A 672 38.56 70.16 -0.33
CA LEU A 672 37.41 69.48 0.29
C LEU A 672 36.55 70.50 1.03
N ALA A 673 35.24 70.46 0.83
CA ALA A 673 34.25 71.28 1.54
C ALA A 673 33.00 70.45 1.85
N VAL A 674 32.19 70.90 2.81
CA VAL A 674 30.87 70.32 3.08
C VAL A 674 29.81 71.39 2.84
N TYR A 675 28.94 71.16 1.87
CA TYR A 675 27.91 72.11 1.45
C TYR A 675 26.54 71.42 1.40
N ASN A 676 25.53 71.98 2.08
CA ASN A 676 24.23 71.33 2.30
C ASN A 676 24.36 69.86 2.76
N THR A 677 25.31 69.55 3.65
CA THR A 677 25.72 68.20 4.11
C THR A 677 26.38 67.28 3.07
N GLU A 678 26.41 67.64 1.79
CA GLU A 678 27.18 66.90 0.78
C GLU A 678 28.68 67.19 0.93
N LEU A 679 29.51 66.14 0.83
CA LEU A 679 30.98 66.28 0.81
C LEU A 679 31.40 66.48 -0.64
N GLU A 680 31.98 67.65 -0.91
CA GLU A 680 32.31 68.11 -2.25
C GLU A 680 33.77 68.56 -2.38
N LEU A 681 34.23 68.69 -3.61
CA LEU A 681 35.49 69.32 -3.98
C LEU A 681 35.20 70.64 -4.70
N THR A 682 35.75 71.73 -4.17
CA THR A 682 35.57 73.10 -4.66
C THR A 682 36.94 73.79 -4.80
N ASP A 683 37.01 75.11 -5.04
CA ASP A 683 38.24 75.89 -5.16
C ASP A 683 39.31 75.24 -6.09
N LEU A 684 38.89 74.72 -7.27
CA LEU A 684 39.77 73.96 -8.16
C LEU A 684 40.99 74.79 -8.63
N SER A 685 42.19 74.27 -8.41
CA SER A 685 43.46 74.87 -8.84
C SER A 685 44.07 74.19 -10.07
N ALA A 686 43.63 72.96 -10.38
CA ALA A 686 43.95 72.26 -11.62
C ALA A 686 42.80 71.33 -12.01
N LEU A 687 42.56 71.18 -13.32
CA LEU A 687 41.65 70.18 -13.89
C LEU A 687 42.18 69.79 -15.28
N SER A 688 42.25 68.49 -15.55
CA SER A 688 42.62 67.95 -16.87
C SER A 688 41.89 66.64 -17.15
N VAL A 689 41.31 66.53 -18.35
CA VAL A 689 40.82 65.25 -18.88
C VAL A 689 42.03 64.41 -19.30
N VAL A 690 42.13 63.19 -18.76
CA VAL A 690 43.23 62.24 -19.00
C VAL A 690 42.79 61.00 -19.78
N GLY A 691 41.50 60.87 -20.08
CA GLY A 691 40.92 59.86 -20.97
C GLY A 691 39.41 60.06 -21.09
N GLY A 692 38.75 59.32 -22.00
CA GLY A 692 37.30 59.33 -22.16
C GLY A 692 36.75 57.92 -22.37
N GLY A 693 35.47 57.72 -22.07
CA GLY A 693 34.78 56.44 -22.16
C GLY A 693 33.29 56.57 -21.82
N ALA A 694 32.68 55.50 -21.34
CA ALA A 694 31.37 55.55 -20.70
C ALA A 694 31.54 55.73 -19.17
N PRO A 695 30.54 56.27 -18.46
CA PRO A 695 30.45 56.13 -17.00
C PRO A 695 30.53 54.65 -16.58
N PRO A 696 31.01 54.34 -15.36
CA PRO A 696 30.96 52.98 -14.82
C PRO A 696 29.51 52.48 -14.76
N ALA A 697 29.34 51.15 -14.75
CA ALA A 697 28.06 50.54 -14.43
C ALA A 697 27.66 50.84 -12.98
N ALA A 698 26.36 50.90 -12.70
CA ALA A 698 25.85 51.11 -11.36
C ALA A 698 26.20 49.91 -10.46
N ALA A 699 26.71 50.17 -9.26
CA ALA A 699 27.00 49.12 -8.28
C ALA A 699 25.74 48.79 -7.45
N ASP A 700 25.46 47.50 -7.22
CA ASP A 700 24.32 47.10 -6.39
C ASP A 700 24.45 47.60 -4.95
N ALA A 701 23.38 48.20 -4.42
CA ALA A 701 23.32 48.77 -3.08
C ALA A 701 21.95 48.52 -2.44
N VAL A 702 21.95 48.18 -1.16
CA VAL A 702 20.70 48.02 -0.38
C VAL A 702 19.95 49.36 -0.23
N GLY A 703 20.67 50.49 -0.27
CA GLY A 703 20.14 51.85 -0.20
C GLY A 703 21.26 52.90 -0.28
N VAL A 704 20.93 54.16 -0.03
CA VAL A 704 21.88 55.30 -0.07
C VAL A 704 22.39 55.65 1.34
N SER A 705 23.70 55.91 1.48
CA SER A 705 24.39 56.12 2.76
C SER A 705 25.73 56.88 2.62
N ASP A 706 26.41 57.19 3.73
CA ASP A 706 27.80 57.74 3.73
C ASP A 706 28.80 56.89 2.94
N ALA A 707 28.60 55.56 2.92
CA ALA A 707 29.54 54.61 2.35
C ALA A 707 29.53 54.57 0.82
N ASN A 708 28.39 54.94 0.18
CA ASN A 708 28.26 54.99 -1.27
C ASN A 708 27.94 56.39 -1.83
N GLN A 709 27.90 57.43 -0.98
CA GLN A 709 27.73 58.82 -1.41
C GLN A 709 28.72 59.21 -2.53
N GLY A 710 28.18 59.81 -3.59
CA GLY A 710 28.87 60.24 -4.80
C GLY A 710 29.03 59.16 -5.87
N MET A 711 28.66 57.91 -5.60
CA MET A 711 28.76 56.79 -6.54
C MET A 711 27.47 56.57 -7.32
N LEU A 712 27.57 56.02 -8.54
CA LEU A 712 26.45 55.45 -9.27
C LEU A 712 26.08 54.08 -8.68
N VAL A 713 24.84 53.92 -8.23
CA VAL A 713 24.34 52.69 -7.59
C VAL A 713 22.97 52.27 -8.11
N SER A 714 22.71 50.97 -8.06
CA SER A 714 21.42 50.31 -8.32
C SER A 714 20.79 49.93 -6.98
N ILE A 715 19.50 50.22 -6.80
CA ILE A 715 18.72 49.76 -5.63
C ILE A 715 17.75 48.61 -5.98
N GLY A 716 17.85 48.06 -7.20
CA GLY A 716 17.00 46.98 -7.68
C GLY A 716 15.54 47.40 -7.94
N GLU A 717 14.63 46.43 -7.80
CA GLU A 717 13.18 46.64 -7.93
C GLU A 717 12.58 47.26 -6.66
N ALA A 718 11.80 48.33 -6.84
CA ALA A 718 11.15 49.07 -5.76
C ALA A 718 9.79 49.62 -6.19
N VAL A 719 8.90 49.81 -5.20
CA VAL A 719 7.57 50.41 -5.38
C VAL A 719 7.62 51.91 -5.09
N ILE A 720 7.01 52.70 -5.96
CA ILE A 720 6.92 54.17 -5.86
C ILE A 720 5.86 54.57 -4.83
N SER A 721 6.21 55.48 -3.92
CA SER A 721 5.30 56.10 -2.97
C SER A 721 5.65 57.58 -2.76
N ASN A 722 4.73 58.40 -2.23
CA ASN A 722 4.97 59.81 -1.92
C ASN A 722 5.45 60.69 -3.10
N LEU A 723 5.11 60.33 -4.34
CA LEU A 723 5.48 61.07 -5.56
C LEU A 723 4.86 62.48 -5.59
N ALA A 724 5.71 63.50 -5.60
CA ALA A 724 5.34 64.92 -5.52
C ALA A 724 6.28 65.84 -6.33
N ASP A 725 5.76 66.99 -6.77
CA ASP A 725 6.55 68.04 -7.43
C ASP A 725 7.60 68.66 -6.49
N ALA A 726 8.74 69.06 -7.05
CA ALA A 726 9.84 69.69 -6.32
C ALA A 726 10.46 70.86 -7.10
N ALA A 727 11.17 71.76 -6.40
CA ALA A 727 11.89 72.85 -7.03
C ALA A 727 13.27 72.37 -7.57
N PRO A 728 13.77 72.88 -8.72
CA PRO A 728 13.12 73.85 -9.63
C PRO A 728 11.97 73.23 -10.43
N SER A 729 11.00 74.07 -10.83
CA SER A 729 9.75 73.65 -11.50
C SER A 729 9.96 72.61 -12.60
N GLY A 730 9.21 71.51 -12.53
CA GLY A 730 9.33 70.35 -13.41
C GLY A 730 10.14 69.18 -12.82
N SER A 731 10.93 69.45 -11.77
CA SER A 731 11.60 68.42 -10.96
C SER A 731 10.59 67.75 -10.02
N PHE A 732 10.92 66.56 -9.52
CA PHE A 732 10.04 65.80 -8.63
C PHE A 732 10.81 64.84 -7.73
N GLU A 733 10.14 64.40 -6.67
CA GLU A 733 10.68 63.49 -5.66
C GLU A 733 9.67 62.38 -5.35
N PHE A 734 10.16 61.21 -4.97
CA PHE A 734 9.34 60.11 -4.46
C PHE A 734 10.15 59.24 -3.50
N ASP A 735 9.46 58.44 -2.68
CA ASP A 735 10.08 57.40 -1.88
C ASP A 735 9.94 56.05 -2.61
N ALA A 736 11.06 55.47 -3.03
CA ALA A 736 11.11 54.10 -3.52
C ALA A 736 11.32 53.13 -2.35
N THR A 737 10.52 52.05 -2.27
CA THR A 737 10.66 51.02 -1.23
C THR A 737 10.88 49.65 -1.86
N THR A 738 12.00 48.99 -1.56
CA THR A 738 12.31 47.63 -2.04
C THR A 738 11.51 46.57 -1.28
N ASP A 739 11.41 45.35 -1.79
CA ASP A 739 10.71 44.24 -1.09
C ASP A 739 11.39 43.85 0.23
N ALA A 740 12.68 44.18 0.40
CA ALA A 740 13.40 44.09 1.67
C ALA A 740 13.03 45.21 2.68
N GLY A 741 12.03 46.05 2.36
CA GLY A 741 11.56 47.15 3.19
C GLY A 741 12.47 48.38 3.22
N THR A 742 13.54 48.43 2.42
CA THR A 742 14.45 49.58 2.44
C THR A 742 13.87 50.72 1.62
N LYS A 743 13.58 51.83 2.30
CA LYS A 743 13.08 53.07 1.70
C LYS A 743 14.23 54.02 1.34
N THR A 744 14.30 54.41 0.08
CA THR A 744 15.23 55.42 -0.46
C THR A 744 14.45 56.58 -1.06
N ARG A 745 14.79 57.82 -0.70
CA ARG A 745 14.27 59.02 -1.39
C ARG A 745 14.91 59.10 -2.78
N ILE A 746 14.10 59.18 -3.82
CA ILE A 746 14.53 59.42 -5.20
C ILE A 746 14.28 60.89 -5.53
N ARG A 747 15.28 61.53 -6.15
CA ARG A 747 15.28 62.94 -6.51
C ARG A 747 15.59 63.08 -8.00
N VAL A 748 14.54 63.35 -8.79
CA VAL A 748 14.67 63.61 -10.23
C VAL A 748 14.68 65.12 -10.45
N ASP A 749 15.78 65.64 -10.98
CA ASP A 749 15.92 67.05 -11.30
C ASP A 749 15.63 67.28 -12.79
N VAL A 750 14.81 68.26 -13.13
CA VAL A 750 14.36 68.52 -14.52
C VAL A 750 15.51 68.73 -15.50
N ARG A 751 16.69 69.14 -15.01
CA ARG A 751 17.91 69.32 -15.82
C ARG A 751 18.54 68.02 -16.33
N THR A 752 18.08 66.86 -15.84
CA THR A 752 18.36 65.53 -16.42
C THR A 752 17.69 65.33 -17.79
N GLY A 753 16.72 66.17 -18.15
CA GLY A 753 15.85 65.96 -19.31
C GLY A 753 14.59 65.13 -19.01
N LEU A 754 14.38 64.73 -17.75
CA LEU A 754 13.17 64.02 -17.30
C LEU A 754 12.28 64.93 -16.44
N SER A 755 11.16 65.42 -16.98
CA SER A 755 10.17 66.19 -16.21
C SER A 755 9.11 65.31 -15.55
N ARG A 756 8.42 65.85 -14.54
CA ARG A 756 7.28 65.18 -13.88
C ARG A 756 6.19 64.70 -14.85
N SER A 757 5.99 65.44 -15.96
CA SER A 757 5.04 65.14 -17.03
C SER A 757 5.48 63.99 -17.96
N GLU A 758 6.78 63.74 -18.07
CA GLU A 758 7.36 62.68 -18.93
C GLU A 758 7.65 61.39 -18.17
N PHE A 759 7.56 61.43 -16.82
CA PHE A 759 7.96 60.33 -15.94
C PHE A 759 7.22 59.00 -16.17
N GLY A 760 6.01 59.02 -16.73
CA GLY A 760 5.23 57.80 -17.05
C GLY A 760 4.63 57.07 -15.84
N TYR A 761 5.36 56.96 -14.74
CA TYR A 761 4.97 56.21 -13.54
C TYR A 761 4.25 57.05 -12.47
N GLY A 762 3.51 56.37 -11.59
CA GLY A 762 2.72 56.90 -10.48
C GLY A 762 2.98 56.20 -9.14
N ASN A 763 2.25 56.59 -8.10
CA ASN A 763 2.31 55.92 -6.80
C ASN A 763 1.67 54.52 -6.89
N GLY A 764 2.36 53.49 -6.40
CA GLY A 764 1.97 52.08 -6.51
C GLY A 764 2.68 51.32 -7.61
N ASP A 765 3.25 52.00 -8.61
CA ASP A 765 4.01 51.36 -9.68
C ASP A 765 5.34 50.78 -9.16
N ARG A 766 5.75 49.66 -9.75
CA ARG A 766 7.04 49.01 -9.50
C ARG A 766 8.00 49.36 -10.62
N VAL A 767 9.24 49.72 -10.27
CA VAL A 767 10.32 50.10 -11.20
C VAL A 767 11.66 49.55 -10.72
N VAL A 768 12.57 49.29 -11.66
CA VAL A 768 14.00 49.11 -11.41
C VAL A 768 14.65 50.49 -11.36
N LEU A 769 15.43 50.77 -10.31
CA LEU A 769 16.02 52.10 -10.09
C LEU A 769 17.54 52.05 -9.92
N GLN A 770 18.22 52.89 -10.69
CA GLN A 770 19.62 53.26 -10.50
C GLN A 770 19.76 54.79 -10.43
N GLY A 771 20.96 55.28 -10.10
CA GLY A 771 21.26 56.70 -10.04
C GLY A 771 22.41 57.02 -9.08
N ILE A 772 22.67 58.30 -8.87
CA ILE A 772 23.80 58.72 -8.04
C ILE A 772 23.38 58.85 -6.58
N ALA A 773 24.03 58.11 -5.70
CA ALA A 773 23.87 58.20 -4.25
C ALA A 773 24.37 59.56 -3.75
N SER A 774 23.55 60.27 -2.97
CA SER A 774 23.87 61.63 -2.49
C SER A 774 23.22 61.92 -1.14
N ILE A 775 23.58 63.04 -0.52
CA ILE A 775 22.89 63.56 0.68
C ILE A 775 22.61 65.04 0.49
N PHE A 776 21.43 65.50 0.90
CA PHE A 776 21.08 66.91 0.87
C PHE A 776 20.35 67.32 2.16
N LYS A 777 20.93 68.29 2.87
CA LYS A 777 20.45 68.82 4.16
C LYS A 777 20.09 67.72 5.18
N GLY A 778 20.93 66.68 5.26
CA GLY A 778 20.75 65.53 6.15
C GLY A 778 19.86 64.40 5.62
N THR A 779 19.31 64.51 4.40
CA THR A 779 18.49 63.46 3.77
C THR A 779 19.29 62.73 2.70
N TYR A 780 19.46 61.41 2.83
CA TYR A 780 20.02 60.58 1.75
C TYR A 780 19.03 60.43 0.61
N GLN A 781 19.52 60.58 -0.63
CA GLN A 781 18.70 60.50 -1.83
C GLN A 781 19.48 59.93 -3.02
N LEU A 782 18.80 59.15 -3.86
CA LEU A 782 19.29 58.69 -5.16
C LEU A 782 18.90 59.70 -6.25
N LYS A 783 19.81 60.01 -7.17
CA LYS A 783 19.61 60.99 -8.26
C LYS A 783 19.74 60.30 -9.63
N PRO A 784 18.64 59.82 -10.24
CA PRO A 784 18.62 59.23 -11.58
C PRO A 784 19.02 60.26 -12.64
N ARG A 785 20.00 59.93 -13.49
CA ARG A 785 20.63 60.82 -14.48
C ARG A 785 19.73 61.21 -15.65
N GLY A 786 18.66 60.45 -15.86
CA GLY A 786 17.67 60.57 -16.92
C GLY A 786 16.66 59.42 -16.82
N LEU A 787 15.91 59.16 -17.89
CA LEU A 787 14.94 58.05 -17.93
C LEU A 787 15.63 56.68 -18.07
N GLU A 788 16.85 56.64 -18.60
CA GLU A 788 17.70 55.45 -18.70
C GLU A 788 18.11 54.85 -17.34
N ASP A 789 17.92 55.60 -16.26
CA ASP A 789 18.13 55.13 -14.89
C ASP A 789 16.86 54.53 -14.24
N ILE A 790 15.74 54.44 -14.98
CA ILE A 790 14.42 54.01 -14.47
C ILE A 790 13.70 53.09 -15.47
N ALA A 791 13.55 51.80 -15.15
CA ALA A 791 12.93 50.81 -16.04
C ALA A 791 11.72 50.11 -15.42
N ALA A 792 10.79 49.63 -16.26
CA ALA A 792 9.75 48.71 -15.82
C ALA A 792 10.36 47.33 -15.47
N PRO A 793 9.81 46.60 -14.49
CA PRO A 793 10.26 45.24 -14.17
C PRO A 793 10.01 44.30 -15.35
N ALA A 794 10.93 43.34 -15.53
CA ALA A 794 10.79 42.29 -16.53
C ALA A 794 9.50 41.49 -16.32
N ASP A 795 8.94 40.95 -17.40
CA ASP A 795 7.90 39.94 -17.24
C ASP A 795 8.48 38.63 -16.71
N ARG A 796 7.71 37.97 -15.84
CA ARG A 796 8.08 36.72 -15.15
C ARG A 796 6.86 35.85 -14.78
N ILE A 797 5.65 36.30 -15.09
CA ILE A 797 4.43 35.53 -14.86
C ILE A 797 4.19 34.72 -16.13
N ALA A 798 3.73 33.48 -15.97
CA ALA A 798 3.40 32.63 -17.10
C ALA A 798 1.88 32.61 -17.30
N PRO A 799 1.39 32.51 -18.55
CA PRO A 799 -0.02 32.43 -18.83
C PRO A 799 -0.62 31.15 -18.22
N SER A 800 -1.94 31.11 -18.08
CA SER A 800 -2.67 29.93 -17.60
C SER A 800 -3.65 29.47 -18.67
N THR A 801 -3.48 28.23 -19.16
CA THR A 801 -4.46 27.57 -20.04
C THR A 801 -5.46 26.74 -19.24
N ALA A 802 -6.74 26.81 -19.61
CA ALA A 802 -7.78 25.88 -19.20
C ALA A 802 -8.19 24.96 -20.35
N LEU A 803 -8.60 23.73 -20.04
CA LEU A 803 -9.15 22.75 -20.97
C LEU A 803 -10.61 22.47 -20.61
N THR A 804 -11.48 22.37 -21.62
CA THR A 804 -12.87 21.90 -21.47
C THR A 804 -13.19 20.82 -22.51
N LEU A 805 -13.95 19.80 -22.12
CA LEU A 805 -14.38 18.70 -23.00
C LEU A 805 -15.80 18.92 -23.54
N SER A 806 -16.15 18.25 -24.64
CA SER A 806 -17.52 18.18 -25.15
C SER A 806 -18.24 16.94 -24.63
N GLY A 807 -19.14 17.15 -23.66
CA GLY A 807 -19.85 16.06 -22.98
C GLY A 807 -19.02 15.44 -21.86
N GLU A 808 -19.73 15.00 -20.82
CA GLU A 808 -19.11 14.37 -19.65
C GLU A 808 -18.87 12.88 -19.88
N PRO A 809 -17.85 12.27 -19.24
CA PRO A 809 -17.76 10.83 -19.15
C PRO A 809 -18.90 10.24 -18.30
N ASN A 810 -19.07 8.92 -18.36
CA ASN A 810 -19.92 8.19 -17.44
C ASN A 810 -19.31 8.15 -16.02
N ALA A 811 -20.03 7.55 -15.06
CA ALA A 811 -19.60 7.45 -13.66
C ALA A 811 -18.31 6.62 -13.43
N ALA A 812 -17.84 5.87 -14.42
CA ALA A 812 -16.57 5.13 -14.40
C ALA A 812 -15.43 5.86 -15.17
N GLY A 813 -15.67 7.11 -15.62
CA GLY A 813 -14.68 7.93 -16.31
C GLY A 813 -14.57 7.69 -17.83
N TRP A 814 -15.52 6.99 -18.45
CA TRP A 814 -15.49 6.59 -19.86
C TRP A 814 -16.50 7.36 -20.73
N HIS A 815 -16.07 7.77 -21.92
CA HIS A 815 -16.93 8.26 -23.00
C HIS A 815 -17.26 7.12 -23.98
N ARG A 816 -18.48 7.14 -24.56
CA ARG A 816 -18.90 6.25 -25.67
C ARG A 816 -18.99 6.95 -27.04
N GLU A 817 -18.62 8.22 -27.10
CA GLU A 817 -18.55 9.03 -28.32
C GLU A 817 -17.25 9.88 -28.29
N PRO A 818 -16.68 10.28 -29.44
CA PRO A 818 -15.47 11.08 -29.48
C PRO A 818 -15.57 12.38 -28.68
N ALA A 819 -14.66 12.56 -27.71
CA ALA A 819 -14.62 13.77 -26.91
C ALA A 819 -13.80 14.85 -27.64
N ALA A 820 -14.46 15.91 -28.10
CA ALA A 820 -13.77 17.14 -28.48
C ALA A 820 -13.26 17.88 -27.23
N PHE A 821 -12.18 18.64 -27.38
CA PHE A 821 -11.63 19.49 -26.35
C PHE A 821 -11.29 20.87 -26.91
N THR A 822 -11.43 21.89 -26.06
CA THR A 822 -10.99 23.25 -26.36
C THR A 822 -10.05 23.77 -25.30
N LEU A 823 -9.04 24.52 -25.74
CA LEU A 823 -8.08 25.21 -24.88
C LEU A 823 -8.33 26.72 -24.94
N ALA A 824 -8.31 27.36 -23.77
CA ALA A 824 -8.41 28.81 -23.63
C ALA A 824 -7.30 29.30 -22.67
N ALA A 825 -6.51 30.27 -23.11
CA ALA A 825 -5.38 30.81 -22.34
C ALA A 825 -5.60 32.27 -21.95
N THR A 826 -5.18 32.61 -20.74
CA THR A 826 -5.25 33.97 -20.17
C THR A 826 -3.96 34.31 -19.45
N ASP A 827 -3.62 35.58 -19.35
CA ASP A 827 -2.34 36.07 -18.82
C ASP A 827 -2.58 37.33 -17.96
N ASP A 828 -1.61 37.77 -17.12
CA ASP A 828 -1.79 39.02 -16.34
C ASP A 828 -1.65 40.28 -17.22
N ARG A 829 -1.10 40.13 -18.44
CA ARG A 829 -0.86 41.22 -19.40
C ARG A 829 -1.51 40.93 -20.75
N ALA A 830 -1.56 41.96 -21.58
CA ALA A 830 -2.09 41.85 -22.94
C ALA A 830 -0.98 41.53 -23.94
N GLY A 831 -1.04 40.37 -24.60
CA GLY A 831 -0.07 39.93 -25.61
C GLY A 831 -0.62 38.82 -26.52
N GLU A 832 0.20 38.36 -27.48
CA GLU A 832 -0.09 37.10 -28.19
C GLU A 832 0.29 35.91 -27.29
N LEU A 833 -0.62 34.95 -27.14
CA LEU A 833 -0.35 33.69 -26.44
C LEU A 833 -0.24 32.54 -27.45
N ALA A 834 0.82 31.74 -27.33
CA ALA A 834 1.07 30.56 -28.15
C ALA A 834 0.73 29.28 -27.37
N THR A 835 -0.50 28.79 -27.52
CA THR A 835 -0.97 27.54 -26.91
C THR A 835 -0.58 26.32 -27.74
N PHE A 836 -0.12 25.27 -27.07
CA PHE A 836 0.30 23.99 -27.64
C PHE A 836 -0.31 22.81 -26.88
N TYR A 837 -0.49 21.68 -27.58
CA TYR A 837 -0.86 20.41 -26.96
C TYR A 837 -0.15 19.21 -27.60
N THR A 838 -0.10 18.09 -26.89
CA THR A 838 0.26 16.77 -27.42
C THR A 838 -0.80 15.76 -27.03
N LEU A 839 -0.97 14.72 -27.85
CA LEU A 839 -1.73 13.52 -27.51
C LEU A 839 -0.71 12.39 -27.27
N ASN A 840 -0.86 11.66 -26.16
CA ASN A 840 -0.03 10.50 -25.81
C ASN A 840 1.49 10.72 -25.90
N GLY A 841 1.95 11.93 -25.60
CA GLY A 841 3.37 12.28 -25.59
C GLY A 841 4.01 12.51 -26.97
N GLY A 842 3.22 12.61 -28.04
CA GLY A 842 3.70 12.99 -29.38
C GLY A 842 4.22 14.44 -29.48
N GLU A 843 4.57 14.87 -30.69
CA GLU A 843 5.11 16.21 -30.96
C GLU A 843 4.11 17.35 -30.62
N PRO A 844 4.58 18.53 -30.13
CA PRO A 844 3.73 19.68 -29.84
C PRO A 844 3.01 20.27 -31.06
N ILE A 845 1.68 20.17 -31.05
CA ILE A 845 0.78 20.78 -32.03
C ILE A 845 0.37 22.16 -31.52
N ARG A 846 0.54 23.22 -32.33
CA ARG A 846 0.00 24.55 -31.99
C ARG A 846 -1.52 24.49 -32.06
N TYR A 847 -2.20 24.86 -30.97
CA TYR A 847 -3.66 24.85 -30.91
C TYR A 847 -4.22 25.98 -31.78
N ALA A 848 -5.19 25.63 -32.65
CA ALA A 848 -5.79 26.55 -33.63
C ALA A 848 -7.33 26.54 -33.63
N GLY A 849 -7.95 25.76 -32.76
CA GLY A 849 -9.39 25.50 -32.71
C GLY A 849 -9.68 24.14 -32.06
N PRO A 850 -10.96 23.79 -31.85
CA PRO A 850 -11.35 22.52 -31.22
C PRO A 850 -10.73 21.30 -31.92
N ALA A 851 -10.26 20.34 -31.14
CA ALA A 851 -9.71 19.06 -31.61
C ALA A 851 -10.38 17.91 -30.84
N SER A 852 -10.30 16.66 -31.32
CA SER A 852 -11.00 15.52 -30.72
C SER A 852 -10.12 14.31 -30.43
N VAL A 853 -10.56 13.53 -29.44
CA VAL A 853 -10.06 12.19 -29.14
C VAL A 853 -10.96 11.18 -29.85
N GLU A 854 -10.48 10.64 -30.98
CA GLU A 854 -11.20 9.70 -31.85
C GLU A 854 -10.85 8.22 -31.60
N SER A 855 -9.68 8.00 -30.98
CA SER A 855 -9.11 6.68 -30.71
C SER A 855 -9.59 6.13 -29.38
N GLU A 856 -10.01 4.87 -29.37
CA GLU A 856 -10.41 4.16 -28.16
C GLU A 856 -9.19 3.78 -27.28
N GLY A 857 -9.45 3.55 -25.99
CA GLY A 857 -8.45 3.46 -24.92
C GLY A 857 -8.24 4.78 -24.19
N GLU A 858 -7.12 4.89 -23.49
CA GLU A 858 -6.74 6.08 -22.73
C GLU A 858 -5.89 7.04 -23.57
N THR A 859 -6.32 8.31 -23.68
CA THR A 859 -5.58 9.39 -24.33
C THR A 859 -5.23 10.49 -23.34
N THR A 860 -3.93 10.68 -23.09
CA THR A 860 -3.41 11.82 -22.32
C THR A 860 -3.26 13.04 -23.24
N ILE A 861 -3.99 14.11 -22.92
CA ILE A 861 -3.85 15.44 -23.52
C ILE A 861 -2.91 16.27 -22.63
N ARG A 862 -1.71 16.58 -23.11
CA ARG A 862 -0.75 17.44 -22.38
C ARG A 862 -0.68 18.81 -23.04
N TYR A 863 -0.88 19.90 -22.31
CA TYR A 863 -1.03 21.24 -22.89
C TYR A 863 -0.33 22.35 -22.09
N TYR A 864 0.07 23.43 -22.78
CA TYR A 864 0.69 24.62 -22.20
C TYR A 864 0.58 25.82 -23.15
N SER A 865 0.66 27.03 -22.61
CA SER A 865 0.87 28.27 -23.36
C SER A 865 2.22 28.92 -23.04
N VAL A 866 2.64 29.79 -23.96
CA VAL A 866 3.80 30.69 -23.84
C VAL A 866 3.31 32.11 -24.17
N ASP A 867 3.77 33.11 -23.43
CA ASP A 867 3.49 34.54 -23.71
C ASP A 867 4.44 35.14 -24.77
N ALA A 868 4.36 36.46 -24.95
CA ALA A 868 5.26 37.22 -25.83
C ALA A 868 6.63 37.55 -25.22
N ALA A 869 6.83 37.37 -23.91
CA ALA A 869 8.10 37.57 -23.22
C ALA A 869 8.97 36.30 -23.14
N GLY A 870 8.38 35.13 -23.40
CA GLY A 870 8.99 33.81 -23.31
C GLY A 870 8.65 33.04 -22.03
N ASN A 871 7.78 33.57 -21.16
CA ASN A 871 7.29 32.85 -19.99
C ASN A 871 6.36 31.72 -20.44
N ARG A 872 6.62 30.51 -19.93
CA ARG A 872 5.91 29.29 -20.29
C ARG A 872 5.32 28.64 -19.06
N GLU A 873 4.06 28.25 -19.14
CA GLU A 873 3.40 27.58 -18.02
C GLU A 873 3.88 26.14 -17.83
N ALA A 874 3.80 25.64 -16.59
CA ALA A 874 4.04 24.23 -16.31
C ALA A 874 2.96 23.39 -17.02
N ALA A 875 3.39 22.55 -17.97
CA ALA A 875 2.46 21.86 -18.86
C ALA A 875 1.50 20.93 -18.10
N LYS A 876 0.21 21.28 -18.18
CA LYS A 876 -0.94 20.60 -17.58
C LYS A 876 -1.28 19.33 -18.37
N THR A 877 -2.06 18.46 -17.76
CA THR A 877 -2.52 17.19 -18.35
C THR A 877 -3.98 16.93 -18.04
N ALA A 878 -4.73 16.48 -19.04
CA ALA A 878 -6.03 15.84 -18.89
C ALA A 878 -5.95 14.42 -19.48
N VAL A 879 -6.82 13.53 -19.01
CA VAL A 879 -6.91 12.15 -19.51
C VAL A 879 -8.34 11.93 -19.98
N VAL A 880 -8.49 11.43 -21.21
CA VAL A 880 -9.77 11.06 -21.82
C VAL A 880 -9.75 9.55 -22.04
N ARG A 881 -10.79 8.86 -21.60
CA ARG A 881 -10.98 7.41 -21.84
C ARG A 881 -12.18 7.22 -22.77
N LEU A 882 -11.95 6.61 -23.92
CA LEU A 882 -12.98 6.38 -24.94
C LEU A 882 -13.11 4.89 -25.21
N ASP A 883 -14.32 4.35 -25.14
CA ASP A 883 -14.61 2.98 -25.55
C ASP A 883 -16.03 2.89 -26.11
N ARG A 884 -16.14 2.37 -27.33
CA ARG A 884 -17.37 2.22 -28.12
C ARG A 884 -17.62 0.75 -28.49
N THR A 885 -16.75 -0.14 -28.03
CA THR A 885 -16.69 -1.55 -28.42
C THR A 885 -17.52 -2.37 -27.44
N VAL A 886 -18.42 -3.21 -27.95
CA VAL A 886 -19.24 -4.08 -27.09
C VAL A 886 -18.43 -5.29 -26.60
N PRO A 887 -18.71 -5.82 -25.39
CA PRO A 887 -18.07 -7.01 -24.86
C PRO A 887 -18.06 -8.19 -25.83
N THR A 888 -16.94 -8.90 -25.91
CA THR A 888 -16.89 -10.24 -26.51
C THR A 888 -17.42 -11.25 -25.51
N VAL A 889 -18.42 -12.03 -25.92
CA VAL A 889 -19.12 -13.00 -25.06
C VAL A 889 -19.13 -14.38 -25.71
N GLN A 890 -18.94 -15.42 -24.90
CA GLN A 890 -19.24 -16.81 -25.25
C GLN A 890 -20.16 -17.43 -24.21
N LEU A 891 -21.24 -18.07 -24.68
CA LEU A 891 -22.15 -18.88 -23.88
C LEU A 891 -22.07 -20.33 -24.36
N THR A 892 -21.80 -21.26 -23.44
CA THR A 892 -21.84 -22.70 -23.69
C THR A 892 -22.85 -23.40 -22.79
N GLN A 893 -23.24 -24.61 -23.20
CA GLN A 893 -24.06 -25.57 -22.48
C GLN A 893 -23.23 -26.85 -22.34
N SER A 894 -22.81 -27.17 -21.12
CA SER A 894 -22.01 -28.34 -20.77
C SER A 894 -20.74 -28.48 -21.64
N GLY A 895 -20.08 -27.35 -21.94
CA GLY A 895 -18.86 -27.27 -22.75
C GLY A 895 -19.07 -27.23 -24.28
N ALA A 896 -20.31 -27.22 -24.75
CA ALA A 896 -20.67 -27.19 -26.18
C ALA A 896 -21.59 -25.99 -26.51
N PRO A 897 -21.86 -25.65 -27.79
CA PRO A 897 -22.88 -24.68 -28.14
C PRO A 897 -24.28 -25.07 -27.60
N VAL A 898 -25.06 -24.07 -27.18
CA VAL A 898 -26.44 -24.25 -26.68
C VAL A 898 -27.29 -25.02 -27.70
N THR A 899 -27.88 -26.13 -27.27
CA THR A 899 -28.55 -27.12 -28.13
C THR A 899 -29.66 -27.88 -27.39
N ASP A 900 -30.57 -28.50 -28.14
CA ASP A 900 -31.64 -29.34 -27.58
C ASP A 900 -31.10 -30.46 -26.66
N ALA A 901 -31.80 -30.72 -25.56
CA ALA A 901 -31.41 -31.66 -24.52
C ALA A 901 -32.47 -32.76 -24.30
N GLY A 902 -32.02 -33.93 -23.83
CA GLY A 902 -32.87 -34.97 -23.30
C GLY A 902 -33.36 -34.68 -21.87
N PHE A 903 -34.52 -35.25 -21.51
CA PHE A 903 -35.19 -35.01 -20.23
C PHE A 903 -34.34 -35.28 -18.97
N THR A 904 -33.40 -36.24 -19.00
CA THR A 904 -32.52 -36.51 -17.85
C THR A 904 -31.11 -35.91 -17.99
N ASP A 905 -30.89 -35.05 -18.99
CA ASP A 905 -29.57 -34.49 -19.25
C ASP A 905 -29.24 -33.42 -18.19
N GLU A 906 -27.94 -33.29 -17.87
CA GLU A 906 -27.45 -32.28 -16.95
C GLU A 906 -26.99 -31.04 -17.73
N LEU A 907 -27.71 -29.94 -17.53
CA LEU A 907 -27.49 -28.65 -18.18
C LEU A 907 -26.60 -27.79 -17.29
N ARG A 908 -25.43 -27.40 -17.82
CA ARG A 908 -24.49 -26.50 -17.16
C ARG A 908 -24.20 -25.32 -18.08
N PHE A 909 -24.85 -24.18 -17.86
CA PHE A 909 -24.65 -23.00 -18.72
C PHE A 909 -23.44 -22.20 -18.24
N GLU A 910 -22.43 -22.05 -19.09
CA GLU A 910 -21.21 -21.30 -18.80
C GLU A 910 -21.13 -20.06 -19.69
N LEU A 911 -21.27 -18.90 -19.05
CA LEU A 911 -21.06 -17.59 -19.66
C LEU A 911 -19.64 -17.11 -19.34
N ALA A 912 -18.86 -16.85 -20.38
CA ALA A 912 -17.57 -16.19 -20.33
C ALA A 912 -17.63 -14.88 -21.12
N ALA A 913 -17.07 -13.80 -20.58
CA ALA A 913 -17.04 -12.50 -21.22
C ALA A 913 -15.69 -11.80 -21.04
N SER A 914 -15.33 -10.99 -22.03
CA SER A 914 -14.12 -10.17 -22.02
C SER A 914 -14.36 -8.90 -22.83
N ASP A 915 -14.03 -7.76 -22.25
CA ASP A 915 -13.72 -6.56 -23.02
C ASP A 915 -12.22 -6.24 -22.86
N ALA A 916 -11.64 -5.57 -23.86
CA ALA A 916 -10.22 -5.30 -23.99
C ALA A 916 -9.84 -3.83 -23.76
N ILE A 917 -10.81 -2.93 -23.54
CA ILE A 917 -10.60 -1.48 -23.49
C ILE A 917 -11.07 -0.90 -22.15
N SER A 918 -12.36 -0.95 -21.84
CA SER A 918 -12.90 -0.51 -20.54
C SER A 918 -13.06 -1.64 -19.53
N GLY A 919 -13.28 -2.87 -19.98
CA GLY A 919 -13.45 -4.06 -19.13
C GLY A 919 -14.89 -4.29 -18.66
N ILE A 920 -15.21 -5.51 -18.22
CA ILE A 920 -16.59 -5.89 -17.86
C ILE A 920 -17.05 -5.25 -16.54
N ALA A 921 -18.19 -4.54 -16.56
CA ALA A 921 -18.84 -4.00 -15.37
C ALA A 921 -19.92 -4.94 -14.80
N ALA A 922 -20.67 -5.63 -15.66
CA ALA A 922 -21.74 -6.53 -15.25
C ALA A 922 -21.94 -7.69 -16.25
N SER A 923 -22.35 -8.85 -15.74
CA SER A 923 -22.76 -10.02 -16.51
C SER A 923 -23.98 -10.66 -15.86
N GLU A 924 -25.10 -10.74 -16.59
CA GLU A 924 -26.33 -11.41 -16.21
C GLU A 924 -26.57 -12.62 -17.12
N LEU A 925 -27.02 -13.74 -16.54
CA LEU A 925 -27.41 -14.95 -17.26
C LEU A 925 -28.79 -15.39 -16.75
N LEU A 926 -29.79 -15.50 -17.64
CA LEU A 926 -31.18 -15.80 -17.30
C LEU A 926 -31.69 -17.02 -18.06
N LEU A 927 -32.22 -17.99 -17.33
CA LEU A 927 -32.90 -19.17 -17.86
C LEU A 927 -34.41 -18.99 -17.67
N ASP A 928 -35.14 -18.93 -18.79
CA ASP A 928 -36.58 -18.59 -18.85
C ASP A 928 -36.95 -17.30 -18.10
N GLY A 929 -36.04 -16.31 -18.16
CA GLY A 929 -36.19 -15.01 -17.51
C GLY A 929 -35.86 -15.00 -16.01
N LEU A 930 -35.45 -16.12 -15.43
CA LEU A 930 -34.98 -16.23 -14.05
C LEU A 930 -33.44 -16.24 -14.01
N PRO A 931 -32.78 -15.44 -13.15
CA PRO A 931 -31.32 -15.40 -13.08
C PRO A 931 -30.73 -16.74 -12.61
N ILE A 932 -29.58 -17.11 -13.19
CA ILE A 932 -28.80 -18.29 -12.84
C ILE A 932 -27.32 -17.95 -12.72
N GLU A 933 -26.59 -18.67 -11.85
CA GLU A 933 -25.14 -18.54 -11.75
C GLU A 933 -24.44 -19.29 -12.90
N SER A 934 -23.44 -18.66 -13.52
CA SER A 934 -22.60 -19.29 -14.54
C SER A 934 -21.90 -20.53 -13.97
N GLY A 935 -21.97 -21.65 -14.70
CA GLY A 935 -21.44 -22.95 -14.26
C GLY A 935 -22.34 -23.74 -13.31
N SER A 936 -23.53 -23.25 -12.93
CA SER A 936 -24.51 -24.06 -12.19
C SER A 936 -25.04 -25.22 -13.04
N SER A 937 -24.96 -26.44 -12.50
CA SER A 937 -25.66 -27.61 -13.03
C SER A 937 -27.15 -27.62 -12.65
N ARG A 938 -28.03 -28.00 -13.59
CA ARG A 938 -29.46 -28.27 -13.37
C ARG A 938 -29.90 -29.46 -14.23
N LEU A 939 -30.81 -30.30 -13.75
CA LEU A 939 -31.40 -31.36 -14.57
C LEU A 939 -32.44 -30.76 -15.52
N ALA A 940 -32.44 -31.16 -16.79
CA ALA A 940 -33.39 -30.68 -17.79
C ALA A 940 -34.86 -30.93 -17.37
N ALA A 941 -35.14 -32.03 -16.68
CA ALA A 941 -36.46 -32.35 -16.12
C ALA A 941 -37.02 -31.29 -15.15
N ASP A 942 -36.18 -30.49 -14.48
CA ASP A 942 -36.65 -29.42 -13.58
C ASP A 942 -37.14 -28.18 -14.35
N LEU A 943 -36.81 -28.06 -15.64
CA LEU A 943 -37.42 -27.09 -16.56
C LEU A 943 -38.75 -27.61 -17.12
N GLY A 944 -38.85 -28.94 -17.28
CA GLY A 944 -40.00 -29.63 -17.86
C GLY A 944 -39.74 -30.12 -19.29
N LEU A 945 -40.80 -30.31 -20.06
CA LEU A 945 -40.73 -30.59 -21.50
C LEU A 945 -41.19 -29.37 -22.29
N GLY A 946 -40.48 -29.03 -23.36
CA GLY A 946 -40.88 -27.97 -24.26
C GLY A 946 -39.72 -27.05 -24.66
N SER A 947 -40.06 -25.79 -24.94
CA SER A 947 -39.13 -24.78 -25.40
C SER A 947 -38.67 -23.91 -24.23
N HIS A 948 -37.36 -23.82 -24.05
CA HIS A 948 -36.69 -23.04 -23.02
C HIS A 948 -35.75 -22.02 -23.66
N THR A 949 -35.35 -21.02 -22.89
CA THR A 949 -34.59 -19.86 -23.34
C THR A 949 -33.47 -19.51 -22.37
N ILE A 950 -32.27 -19.30 -22.91
CA ILE A 950 -31.12 -18.81 -22.16
C ILE A 950 -30.72 -17.45 -22.75
N ARG A 951 -30.74 -16.41 -21.92
CA ARG A 951 -30.40 -15.02 -22.28
C ARG A 951 -29.18 -14.59 -21.49
N TYR A 952 -28.24 -13.89 -22.14
CA TYR A 952 -27.21 -13.13 -21.43
C TYR A 952 -27.34 -11.64 -21.69
N VAL A 953 -26.92 -10.83 -20.71
CA VAL A 953 -26.67 -9.40 -20.85
C VAL A 953 -25.31 -9.13 -20.23
N VAL A 954 -24.39 -8.57 -20.99
CA VAL A 954 -23.05 -8.22 -20.53
C VAL A 954 -22.80 -6.75 -20.84
N THR A 955 -22.35 -6.00 -19.84
CA THR A 955 -22.12 -4.55 -19.93
C THR A 955 -20.69 -4.24 -19.51
N ASP A 956 -19.98 -3.43 -20.29
CA ASP A 956 -18.64 -2.93 -19.94
C ASP A 956 -18.67 -1.67 -19.06
N LEU A 957 -17.49 -1.20 -18.64
CA LEU A 957 -17.32 0.00 -17.81
C LEU A 957 -17.52 1.31 -18.59
N ALA A 958 -17.55 1.29 -19.92
CA ALA A 958 -18.06 2.41 -20.72
C ALA A 958 -19.60 2.43 -20.82
N GLY A 959 -20.26 1.30 -20.58
CA GLY A 959 -21.68 1.08 -20.70
C GLY A 959 -22.14 0.67 -22.10
N ASN A 960 -21.26 0.09 -22.95
CA ASN A 960 -21.73 -0.65 -24.12
C ASN A 960 -22.24 -2.03 -23.67
N VAL A 961 -23.19 -2.59 -24.41
CA VAL A 961 -23.95 -3.79 -24.00
C VAL A 961 -23.93 -4.86 -25.10
N ALA A 962 -23.52 -6.07 -24.73
CA ALA A 962 -23.67 -7.28 -25.52
C ALA A 962 -24.84 -8.13 -24.94
N GLU A 963 -25.90 -8.32 -25.73
CA GLU A 963 -27.07 -9.12 -25.35
C GLU A 963 -27.39 -10.16 -26.44
N GLN A 964 -27.75 -11.37 -26.01
CA GLN A 964 -28.32 -12.40 -26.89
C GLN A 964 -29.30 -13.29 -26.12
N THR A 965 -30.34 -13.76 -26.79
CA THR A 965 -31.22 -14.85 -26.32
C THR A 965 -31.15 -16.02 -27.27
N THR A 966 -30.96 -17.23 -26.75
CA THR A 966 -30.94 -18.49 -27.51
C THR A 966 -32.01 -19.43 -26.97
N ALA A 967 -32.76 -20.09 -27.85
CA ALA A 967 -33.77 -21.07 -27.48
C ALA A 967 -33.27 -22.51 -27.69
N PHE A 968 -33.68 -23.42 -26.82
CA PHE A 968 -33.41 -24.86 -26.90
C PHE A 968 -34.64 -25.66 -26.47
N GLN A 969 -34.79 -26.90 -26.92
CA GLN A 969 -35.87 -27.79 -26.49
C GLN A 969 -35.39 -28.80 -25.45
N VAL A 970 -36.15 -29.00 -24.38
CA VAL A 970 -36.04 -30.21 -23.54
C VAL A 970 -37.03 -31.25 -24.06
N ARG A 971 -36.50 -32.41 -24.45
CA ARG A 971 -37.21 -33.46 -25.17
C ARG A 971 -37.30 -34.75 -24.35
N ALA A 972 -38.42 -35.46 -24.47
CA ALA A 972 -38.53 -36.82 -23.97
C ALA A 972 -37.48 -37.71 -24.66
N GLN A 973 -36.66 -38.40 -23.86
CA GLN A 973 -35.74 -39.42 -24.37
C GLN A 973 -36.52 -40.69 -24.78
N ALA A 974 -35.90 -41.55 -25.59
CA ALA A 974 -36.52 -42.80 -26.01
C ALA A 974 -36.61 -43.79 -24.83
N GLY A 975 -37.82 -44.03 -24.33
CA GLY A 975 -38.15 -44.98 -23.26
C GLY A 975 -39.11 -46.07 -23.71
N GLY A 976 -39.37 -47.01 -22.80
CA GLY A 976 -40.47 -47.97 -22.88
C GLY A 976 -41.75 -47.49 -22.18
N ALA A 977 -41.66 -46.46 -21.34
CA ALA A 977 -42.79 -45.84 -20.68
C ALA A 977 -43.72 -45.10 -21.67
N SER A 978 -45.00 -45.11 -21.35
CA SER A 978 -46.11 -44.47 -22.06
C SER A 978 -47.03 -43.65 -21.13
N GLY A 979 -46.87 -43.81 -19.82
CA GLY A 979 -47.56 -43.04 -18.77
C GLY A 979 -46.64 -42.68 -17.60
N ALA A 980 -47.19 -41.94 -16.63
CA ALA A 980 -46.47 -41.54 -15.43
C ALA A 980 -46.05 -42.77 -14.58
N PRO A 981 -44.96 -42.71 -13.79
CA PRO A 981 -44.39 -43.89 -13.13
C PRO A 981 -45.36 -44.60 -12.19
N GLY A 982 -45.24 -45.91 -12.07
CA GLY A 982 -45.95 -46.68 -11.03
C GLY A 982 -45.54 -46.22 -9.62
N VAL A 983 -46.47 -46.26 -8.66
CA VAL A 983 -46.27 -45.69 -7.32
C VAL A 983 -45.14 -46.43 -6.57
N PRO A 984 -44.04 -45.74 -6.19
CA PRO A 984 -42.93 -46.38 -5.50
C PRO A 984 -43.28 -46.76 -4.06
N VAL A 985 -42.75 -47.90 -3.59
CA VAL A 985 -42.88 -48.38 -2.21
C VAL A 985 -41.54 -48.24 -1.50
N LEU A 986 -41.53 -47.68 -0.29
CA LEU A 986 -40.34 -47.55 0.56
C LEU A 986 -40.31 -48.61 1.68
N SER A 987 -39.12 -49.10 2.00
CA SER A 987 -38.84 -50.01 3.13
C SER A 987 -37.43 -49.79 3.67
N ASP A 988 -37.22 -49.90 4.99
CA ASP A 988 -35.90 -49.86 5.62
C ASP A 988 -35.41 -51.22 6.15
N ASP A 989 -34.15 -51.27 6.59
CA ASP A 989 -33.53 -52.41 7.27
C ASP A 989 -33.09 -52.11 8.73
N SER A 990 -33.68 -51.10 9.39
CA SER A 990 -33.25 -50.61 10.70
C SER A 990 -33.47 -51.61 11.83
N GLY A 991 -32.37 -52.09 12.40
CA GLY A 991 -32.33 -53.17 13.41
C GLY A 991 -32.13 -54.58 12.85
N HIS A 992 -32.19 -54.79 11.52
CA HIS A 992 -32.05 -56.14 10.93
C HIS A 992 -30.63 -56.72 11.09
N LYS A 993 -29.60 -55.87 11.20
CA LYS A 993 -28.17 -56.26 11.25
C LYS A 993 -27.75 -56.89 12.57
N ASN A 994 -28.21 -56.35 13.70
CA ASN A 994 -27.70 -56.62 15.04
C ASN A 994 -28.77 -56.52 16.16
N GLY A 995 -30.03 -56.22 15.82
CA GLY A 995 -31.12 -55.96 16.77
C GLY A 995 -31.17 -54.53 17.32
N LEU A 996 -30.23 -53.65 16.98
CA LEU A 996 -30.16 -52.27 17.44
C LEU A 996 -30.61 -51.31 16.33
N ARG A 997 -31.43 -50.32 16.66
CA ARG A 997 -31.72 -49.19 15.78
C ARG A 997 -30.72 -48.08 16.12
N ASP A 998 -29.46 -48.37 15.83
CA ASP A 998 -28.26 -47.61 16.20
C ASP A 998 -27.96 -46.40 15.29
N GLY A 999 -28.84 -46.14 14.32
CA GLY A 999 -28.69 -45.06 13.35
C GLY A 999 -27.92 -45.46 12.09
N GLN A 1000 -27.58 -46.74 11.90
CA GLN A 1000 -27.18 -47.34 10.63
C GLN A 1000 -28.36 -48.10 10.01
N TYR A 1001 -28.79 -47.72 8.81
CA TYR A 1001 -29.83 -48.41 8.03
C TYR A 1001 -29.85 -47.89 6.59
N ALA A 1002 -30.35 -48.68 5.66
CA ALA A 1002 -30.74 -48.20 4.34
C ALA A 1002 -32.24 -47.94 4.24
N VAL A 1003 -32.63 -46.97 3.41
CA VAL A 1003 -33.98 -46.89 2.83
C VAL A 1003 -33.91 -47.39 1.40
N THR A 1004 -34.73 -48.38 1.08
CA THR A 1004 -34.86 -48.96 -0.27
C THR A 1004 -36.20 -48.56 -0.86
N MET A 1005 -36.16 -47.95 -2.05
CA MET A 1005 -37.31 -47.77 -2.93
C MET A 1005 -37.42 -48.99 -3.84
N ASN A 1006 -38.63 -49.54 -3.98
CA ASN A 1006 -38.97 -50.60 -4.91
C ASN A 1006 -40.24 -50.26 -5.69
N LEU A 1007 -40.17 -50.42 -7.00
CA LEU A 1007 -41.31 -50.47 -7.92
C LEU A 1007 -41.31 -51.84 -8.58
N TRP A 1008 -42.27 -52.70 -8.22
CA TRP A 1008 -42.27 -54.11 -8.60
C TRP A 1008 -42.79 -54.38 -10.03
N TRP A 1009 -43.63 -53.50 -10.57
CA TRP A 1009 -44.20 -53.56 -11.92
C TRP A 1009 -44.79 -52.20 -12.32
N GLY A 1010 -44.92 -51.96 -13.62
CA GLY A 1010 -45.53 -50.75 -14.20
C GLY A 1010 -44.53 -49.82 -14.88
N GLU A 1011 -45.00 -48.63 -15.27
CA GLU A 1011 -44.19 -47.58 -15.89
C GLU A 1011 -43.03 -47.17 -14.96
N ASN A 1012 -41.80 -47.12 -15.45
CA ASN A 1012 -40.64 -46.74 -14.65
C ASN A 1012 -40.43 -45.22 -14.54
N GLY A 1013 -39.72 -44.80 -13.50
CA GLY A 1013 -39.16 -43.44 -13.43
C GLY A 1013 -37.86 -43.32 -14.22
N SER A 1014 -37.65 -42.17 -14.84
CA SER A 1014 -36.36 -41.76 -15.42
C SER A 1014 -35.50 -41.01 -14.40
N ILE A 1015 -36.11 -40.46 -13.34
CA ILE A 1015 -35.43 -39.83 -12.20
C ILE A 1015 -36.10 -40.30 -10.91
N PHE A 1016 -35.29 -40.58 -9.89
CA PHE A 1016 -35.70 -40.85 -8.52
C PHE A 1016 -35.26 -39.71 -7.60
N ARG A 1017 -36.14 -39.30 -6.69
CA ARG A 1017 -35.85 -38.36 -5.60
C ARG A 1017 -36.23 -38.96 -4.26
N LEU A 1018 -35.34 -38.88 -3.27
CA LEU A 1018 -35.62 -39.28 -1.89
C LEU A 1018 -35.59 -38.05 -0.98
N TYR A 1019 -36.62 -37.91 -0.15
CA TYR A 1019 -36.75 -36.83 0.82
C TYR A 1019 -36.74 -37.38 2.25
N GLU A 1020 -36.03 -36.71 3.16
CA GLU A 1020 -35.99 -36.98 4.59
C GLU A 1020 -36.59 -35.77 5.34
N ASN A 1021 -37.62 -36.00 6.15
CA ASN A 1021 -38.35 -34.96 6.88
C ASN A 1021 -38.86 -33.80 6.00
N GLY A 1022 -39.03 -34.05 4.69
CA GLY A 1022 -39.42 -33.06 3.67
C GLY A 1022 -38.27 -32.44 2.88
N MET A 1023 -37.01 -32.59 3.32
CA MET A 1023 -35.82 -32.09 2.62
C MET A 1023 -35.28 -33.14 1.64
N LEU A 1024 -34.88 -32.72 0.44
CA LEU A 1024 -34.29 -33.61 -0.58
C LEU A 1024 -32.90 -34.11 -0.12
N VAL A 1025 -32.70 -35.43 -0.06
CA VAL A 1025 -31.44 -36.06 0.37
C VAL A 1025 -30.76 -36.91 -0.71
N ARG A 1026 -31.45 -37.25 -1.80
CA ARG A 1026 -30.85 -37.90 -2.99
C ARG A 1026 -31.68 -37.58 -4.24
N THR A 1027 -30.99 -37.30 -5.35
CA THR A 1027 -31.55 -37.36 -6.71
C THR A 1027 -30.71 -38.35 -7.51
N GLU A 1028 -31.32 -39.13 -8.39
CA GLU A 1028 -30.62 -40.12 -9.22
C GLU A 1028 -31.33 -40.30 -10.56
N VAL A 1029 -30.58 -40.27 -11.67
CA VAL A 1029 -31.09 -40.61 -13.00
C VAL A 1029 -31.15 -42.13 -13.13
N LEU A 1030 -32.31 -42.65 -13.55
CA LEU A 1030 -32.58 -44.07 -13.69
C LEU A 1030 -32.87 -44.44 -15.14
N ALA A 1031 -32.37 -45.61 -15.56
CA ALA A 1031 -32.78 -46.19 -16.84
C ALA A 1031 -34.24 -46.67 -16.75
N ASP A 1032 -35.06 -46.20 -17.69
CA ASP A 1032 -36.38 -46.78 -17.97
C ASP A 1032 -36.21 -48.19 -18.57
N ARG A 1033 -36.94 -49.16 -18.00
CA ARG A 1033 -36.96 -50.57 -18.38
C ARG A 1033 -38.40 -51.11 -18.41
N THR A 1034 -39.38 -50.23 -18.60
CA THR A 1034 -40.82 -50.51 -18.46
C THR A 1034 -41.23 -51.79 -19.22
N PRO A 1035 -41.98 -52.72 -18.61
CA PRO A 1035 -42.59 -52.67 -17.27
C PRO A 1035 -41.79 -53.39 -16.17
N ALA A 1036 -40.47 -53.54 -16.33
CA ALA A 1036 -39.62 -54.29 -15.39
C ALA A 1036 -39.50 -53.61 -14.02
N ALA A 1037 -39.15 -54.39 -13.00
CA ALA A 1037 -38.95 -53.89 -11.65
C ALA A 1037 -37.75 -52.92 -11.56
N GLN A 1038 -37.91 -51.85 -10.80
CA GLN A 1038 -36.94 -50.79 -10.58
C GLN A 1038 -36.73 -50.60 -9.07
N SER A 1039 -35.48 -50.42 -8.64
CA SER A 1039 -35.12 -50.35 -7.21
C SER A 1039 -33.91 -49.46 -6.97
N VAL A 1040 -33.92 -48.71 -5.87
CA VAL A 1040 -32.80 -47.82 -5.44
C VAL A 1040 -32.64 -47.94 -3.92
N ARG A 1041 -31.42 -48.24 -3.45
CA ARG A 1041 -31.09 -48.36 -2.03
C ARG A 1041 -30.16 -47.23 -1.59
N THR A 1042 -30.53 -46.54 -0.50
CA THR A 1042 -29.81 -45.39 0.07
C THR A 1042 -29.40 -45.68 1.49
N GLU A 1043 -28.09 -45.78 1.74
CA GLU A 1043 -27.51 -46.00 3.06
C GLU A 1043 -27.53 -44.71 3.90
N PHE A 1044 -27.87 -44.84 5.19
CA PHE A 1044 -27.76 -43.80 6.19
C PHE A 1044 -26.95 -44.32 7.38
N SER A 1045 -26.13 -43.44 7.97
CA SER A 1045 -25.30 -43.75 9.14
C SER A 1045 -25.23 -42.53 10.06
N GLY A 1046 -24.87 -42.75 11.33
CA GLY A 1046 -24.71 -41.67 12.31
C GLY A 1046 -26.01 -40.94 12.69
N LYS A 1047 -27.18 -41.44 12.29
CA LYS A 1047 -28.47 -40.86 12.68
C LYS A 1047 -28.63 -40.91 14.20
N LYS A 1048 -29.11 -39.83 14.80
CA LYS A 1048 -29.33 -39.72 16.25
C LYS A 1048 -30.68 -40.32 16.64
N ASN A 1049 -30.89 -40.57 17.93
CA ASN A 1049 -32.18 -41.04 18.43
C ASN A 1049 -33.31 -40.07 18.04
N GLY A 1050 -34.37 -40.59 17.42
CA GLY A 1050 -35.42 -39.80 16.79
C GLY A 1050 -36.26 -40.60 15.78
N VAL A 1051 -37.18 -39.93 15.09
CA VAL A 1051 -38.00 -40.53 14.02
C VAL A 1051 -37.77 -39.76 12.73
N TYR A 1052 -37.35 -40.48 11.69
CA TYR A 1052 -37.07 -39.95 10.36
C TYR A 1052 -38.20 -40.34 9.41
N VAL A 1053 -38.78 -39.36 8.72
CA VAL A 1053 -39.90 -39.56 7.80
C VAL A 1053 -39.41 -39.48 6.36
N TYR A 1054 -39.48 -40.58 5.62
CA TYR A 1054 -39.02 -40.63 4.23
C TYR A 1054 -40.19 -40.68 3.24
N THR A 1055 -40.05 -39.94 2.13
CA THR A 1055 -40.90 -40.10 0.95
C THR A 1055 -40.03 -40.08 -0.31
N ALA A 1056 -40.39 -40.89 -1.30
CA ALA A 1056 -39.74 -40.89 -2.60
C ALA A 1056 -40.68 -40.38 -3.71
N GLU A 1057 -40.10 -39.81 -4.75
CA GLU A 1057 -40.78 -39.49 -6.00
C GLU A 1057 -40.07 -40.20 -7.15
N LEU A 1058 -40.86 -40.80 -8.05
CA LEU A 1058 -40.41 -41.25 -9.37
C LEU A 1058 -40.98 -40.29 -10.42
N ILE A 1059 -40.12 -39.83 -11.31
CA ILE A 1059 -40.41 -38.81 -12.32
C ILE A 1059 -40.02 -39.38 -13.70
N ASN A 1060 -40.90 -39.25 -14.70
CA ASN A 1060 -40.58 -39.53 -16.10
C ASN A 1060 -41.23 -38.45 -17.01
N PRO A 1061 -41.00 -38.45 -18.34
CA PRO A 1061 -41.56 -37.45 -19.27
C PRO A 1061 -43.10 -37.33 -19.27
N HIS A 1062 -43.83 -38.28 -18.66
CA HIS A 1062 -45.29 -38.31 -18.59
C HIS A 1062 -45.85 -37.92 -17.21
N GLY A 1063 -45.01 -37.73 -16.18
CA GLY A 1063 -45.44 -37.22 -14.88
C GLY A 1063 -44.63 -37.72 -13.69
N VAL A 1064 -45.18 -37.48 -12.49
CA VAL A 1064 -44.56 -37.78 -11.19
C VAL A 1064 -45.51 -38.62 -10.35
N THR A 1065 -45.00 -39.64 -9.66
CA THR A 1065 -45.72 -40.32 -8.57
C THR A 1065 -44.89 -40.42 -7.29
N LYS A 1066 -45.58 -40.36 -6.14
CA LYS A 1066 -44.98 -40.22 -4.82
C LYS A 1066 -45.32 -41.40 -3.93
N SER A 1067 -44.34 -41.87 -3.14
CA SER A 1067 -44.53 -42.96 -2.19
C SER A 1067 -45.42 -42.56 -1.01
N ALA A 1068 -45.94 -43.56 -0.30
CA ALA A 1068 -46.36 -43.37 1.08
C ALA A 1068 -45.18 -42.93 1.97
N GLN A 1069 -45.46 -42.34 3.14
CA GLN A 1069 -44.44 -42.04 4.15
C GLN A 1069 -43.92 -43.33 4.80
N LEU A 1070 -42.61 -43.57 4.70
CA LEU A 1070 -41.90 -44.50 5.58
C LEU A 1070 -41.47 -43.76 6.85
N ARG A 1071 -41.50 -44.44 8.01
CA ARG A 1071 -41.07 -43.87 9.30
C ARG A 1071 -40.04 -44.78 9.95
N VAL A 1072 -38.78 -44.37 9.92
CA VAL A 1072 -37.68 -45.10 10.56
C VAL A 1072 -37.45 -44.50 11.95
N ALA A 1073 -37.58 -45.32 12.99
CA ALA A 1073 -37.30 -44.92 14.36
C ALA A 1073 -35.89 -45.37 14.76
N VAL A 1074 -35.06 -44.43 15.18
CA VAL A 1074 -33.73 -44.65 15.74
C VAL A 1074 -33.84 -44.54 17.27
N THR A 1075 -33.48 -45.60 17.99
CA THR A 1075 -33.68 -45.71 19.45
C THR A 1075 -32.40 -46.02 20.21
N ASP A 1076 -31.38 -46.54 19.53
CA ASP A 1076 -30.22 -47.17 20.16
C ASP A 1076 -28.91 -46.53 19.70
N ALA A 1077 -28.92 -45.31 19.17
CA ALA A 1077 -27.72 -44.63 18.66
C ALA A 1077 -26.81 -44.12 19.79
N ASN A 1078 -27.39 -43.64 20.90
CA ASN A 1078 -26.63 -43.36 22.12
C ASN A 1078 -26.01 -44.65 22.69
N PRO A 1079 -24.90 -44.58 23.45
CA PRO A 1079 -24.32 -45.76 24.07
C PRO A 1079 -25.30 -46.48 24.99
N GLY A 1080 -25.22 -47.81 25.07
CA GLY A 1080 -26.01 -48.59 26.03
C GLY A 1080 -25.66 -48.24 27.48
N LYS A 1081 -26.61 -48.39 28.40
CA LYS A 1081 -26.41 -47.99 29.80
C LYS A 1081 -25.35 -48.88 30.50
N PRO A 1082 -24.25 -48.32 31.02
CA PRO A 1082 -23.25 -49.10 31.74
C PRO A 1082 -23.72 -49.51 33.14
N SER A 1083 -23.39 -50.73 33.54
CA SER A 1083 -23.46 -51.19 34.94
C SER A 1083 -22.16 -50.84 35.66
N VAL A 1084 -22.24 -50.10 36.77
CA VAL A 1084 -21.07 -49.59 37.51
C VAL A 1084 -20.92 -50.29 38.85
N SER A 1085 -19.69 -50.65 39.22
CA SER A 1085 -19.34 -51.39 40.44
C SER A 1085 -18.00 -50.96 41.03
N HIS A 1086 -17.71 -51.38 42.27
CA HIS A 1086 -16.45 -51.12 42.97
C HIS A 1086 -15.95 -52.34 43.76
N ASN A 1087 -14.66 -52.36 44.11
CA ASN A 1087 -14.03 -53.43 44.92
C ASN A 1087 -13.55 -52.98 46.31
N ASN A 1088 -13.85 -51.76 46.76
CA ASN A 1088 -13.54 -51.23 48.10
C ASN A 1088 -14.29 -52.02 49.21
N TRP A 1089 -13.76 -53.18 49.61
CA TRP A 1089 -14.38 -54.10 50.58
C TRP A 1089 -13.64 -54.14 51.94
N ASP A 1090 -12.36 -53.77 51.93
CA ASP A 1090 -11.50 -53.47 53.07
C ASP A 1090 -11.68 -52.02 53.57
N GLY A 1091 -11.97 -51.10 52.66
CA GLY A 1091 -12.37 -49.73 52.96
C GLY A 1091 -11.21 -48.79 53.29
N ASP A 1092 -10.06 -48.99 52.65
CA ASP A 1092 -8.78 -48.29 52.89
C ASP A 1092 -8.55 -47.04 52.01
N GLY A 1093 -9.49 -46.74 51.11
CA GLY A 1093 -9.40 -45.60 50.20
C GLY A 1093 -8.70 -45.87 48.87
N SER A 1094 -8.37 -47.13 48.58
CA SER A 1094 -7.70 -47.58 47.34
C SER A 1094 -8.52 -48.64 46.60
N TYR A 1095 -9.23 -48.22 45.54
CA TYR A 1095 -10.21 -49.07 44.86
C TYR A 1095 -10.45 -48.71 43.40
N ARG A 1096 -10.89 -49.70 42.64
CA ARG A 1096 -11.33 -49.57 41.25
C ARG A 1096 -12.82 -49.24 41.18
N ILE A 1097 -13.17 -48.27 40.35
CA ILE A 1097 -14.53 -48.13 39.78
C ILE A 1097 -14.53 -48.81 38.42
N SER A 1098 -15.44 -49.77 38.18
CA SER A 1098 -15.56 -50.48 36.91
C SER A 1098 -16.92 -50.22 36.27
N ALA A 1099 -16.93 -49.87 34.98
CA ALA A 1099 -18.14 -49.74 34.16
C ALA A 1099 -18.18 -50.85 33.10
N ASN A 1100 -19.28 -51.59 33.05
CA ASN A 1100 -19.48 -52.70 32.12
C ASN A 1100 -20.79 -52.49 31.35
N LEU A 1101 -20.68 -52.27 30.05
CA LEU A 1101 -21.77 -52.35 29.08
C LEU A 1101 -21.80 -53.76 28.52
N TRP A 1102 -22.81 -54.56 28.87
CA TRP A 1102 -22.84 -55.98 28.51
C TRP A 1102 -23.32 -56.27 27.07
N TRP A 1103 -24.18 -55.39 26.53
CA TRP A 1103 -24.68 -55.45 25.15
C TRP A 1103 -25.29 -54.09 24.77
N GLY A 1104 -25.15 -53.70 23.51
CA GLY A 1104 -25.74 -52.47 22.96
C GLY A 1104 -24.74 -51.61 22.19
N THR A 1105 -25.17 -50.43 21.76
CA THR A 1105 -24.27 -49.50 21.07
C THR A 1105 -23.15 -49.06 21.98
N ASN A 1106 -21.94 -49.16 21.48
CA ASN A 1106 -20.72 -48.87 22.24
C ASN A 1106 -20.42 -47.37 22.27
N ALA A 1107 -19.65 -46.97 23.27
CA ALA A 1107 -19.08 -45.64 23.39
C ALA A 1107 -17.74 -45.52 22.66
N THR A 1108 -17.36 -44.28 22.35
CA THR A 1108 -15.98 -43.91 21.98
C THR A 1108 -15.25 -43.18 23.10
N GLU A 1109 -15.93 -42.83 24.19
CA GLU A 1109 -15.36 -42.15 25.35
C GLU A 1109 -16.11 -42.53 26.65
N TYR A 1110 -15.36 -42.63 27.74
CA TYR A 1110 -15.81 -42.87 29.11
C TYR A 1110 -15.45 -41.66 29.97
N ARG A 1111 -16.36 -41.27 30.87
CA ARG A 1111 -16.17 -40.19 31.85
C ARG A 1111 -16.55 -40.67 33.24
N LEU A 1112 -15.68 -40.53 34.24
CA LEU A 1112 -16.00 -40.81 35.64
C LEU A 1112 -16.22 -39.52 36.42
N TYR A 1113 -17.37 -39.42 37.08
CA TYR A 1113 -17.71 -38.32 37.99
C TYR A 1113 -17.70 -38.80 39.44
N GLU A 1114 -17.00 -38.07 40.31
CA GLU A 1114 -17.01 -38.22 41.77
C GLU A 1114 -17.74 -37.03 42.40
N ASN A 1115 -18.82 -37.29 43.15
CA ASN A 1115 -19.63 -36.26 43.82
C ASN A 1115 -20.14 -35.13 42.89
N GLY A 1116 -20.26 -35.42 41.59
CA GLY A 1116 -20.66 -34.48 40.54
C GLY A 1116 -19.50 -33.87 39.74
N THR A 1117 -18.27 -33.95 40.24
CA THR A 1117 -17.05 -33.44 39.59
C THR A 1117 -16.46 -34.49 38.66
N LEU A 1118 -16.09 -34.12 37.42
CA LEU A 1118 -15.38 -35.00 36.49
C LEU A 1118 -13.95 -35.27 37.01
N ILE A 1119 -13.55 -36.53 37.13
CA ILE A 1119 -12.24 -36.93 37.67
C ILE A 1119 -11.41 -37.83 36.75
N ASP A 1120 -12.00 -38.44 35.72
CA ASP A 1120 -11.29 -39.24 34.72
C ASP A 1120 -12.02 -39.22 33.37
N VAL A 1121 -11.27 -39.29 32.27
CA VAL A 1121 -11.76 -39.36 30.89
C VAL A 1121 -10.88 -40.32 30.09
N GLN A 1122 -11.49 -41.31 29.46
CA GLN A 1122 -10.78 -42.35 28.70
C GLN A 1122 -11.40 -42.50 27.29
N ALA A 1123 -10.56 -42.53 26.26
CA ALA A 1123 -10.99 -42.92 24.91
C ALA A 1123 -11.24 -44.43 24.85
N LEU A 1124 -12.29 -44.86 24.15
CA LEU A 1124 -12.70 -46.26 24.03
C LEU A 1124 -12.80 -46.69 22.55
N SER A 1125 -12.41 -47.93 22.27
CA SER A 1125 -12.70 -48.57 20.98
C SER A 1125 -14.11 -49.15 20.98
N ALA A 1126 -14.93 -48.76 20.01
CA ALA A 1126 -16.31 -49.24 19.86
C ALA A 1126 -16.37 -50.56 19.06
N SER A 1127 -17.20 -51.51 19.52
CA SER A 1127 -17.41 -52.83 18.92
C SER A 1127 -18.89 -53.26 18.91
N THR A 1128 -19.80 -52.30 18.71
CA THR A 1128 -21.27 -52.49 18.67
C THR A 1128 -21.69 -53.75 17.90
N PRO A 1129 -22.52 -54.65 18.47
CA PRO A 1129 -23.26 -54.56 19.73
C PRO A 1129 -22.54 -55.19 20.95
N SER A 1130 -21.26 -55.53 20.82
CA SER A 1130 -20.49 -56.35 21.77
C SER A 1130 -20.35 -55.70 23.15
N ALA A 1131 -20.02 -56.51 24.16
CA ALA A 1131 -19.69 -56.01 25.48
C ALA A 1131 -18.47 -55.08 25.46
N GLN A 1132 -18.53 -54.00 26.23
CA GLN A 1132 -17.49 -52.99 26.37
C GLN A 1132 -17.29 -52.67 27.85
N ALA A 1133 -16.04 -52.55 28.31
CA ALA A 1133 -15.73 -52.27 29.71
C ALA A 1133 -14.62 -51.21 29.83
N ALA A 1134 -14.71 -50.40 30.88
CA ALA A 1134 -13.76 -49.37 31.24
C ALA A 1134 -13.62 -49.31 32.78
N PHE A 1135 -12.50 -48.82 33.31
CA PHE A 1135 -12.32 -48.70 34.75
C PHE A 1135 -11.32 -47.60 35.12
N THR A 1136 -11.50 -47.01 36.30
CA THR A 1136 -10.55 -46.08 36.92
C THR A 1136 -10.08 -46.68 38.24
N ASP A 1137 -8.77 -46.76 38.44
CA ASP A 1137 -8.17 -47.07 39.73
C ASP A 1137 -7.98 -45.78 40.54
N LEU A 1138 -8.57 -45.74 41.74
CA LEU A 1138 -8.52 -44.61 42.67
C LEU A 1138 -7.69 -45.00 43.90
N ALA A 1139 -6.99 -44.02 44.48
CA ALA A 1139 -6.16 -44.22 45.67
C ALA A 1139 -6.21 -42.99 46.59
N GLY A 1140 -5.85 -43.19 47.85
CA GLY A 1140 -5.68 -42.11 48.83
C GLY A 1140 -6.95 -41.32 49.15
N ARG A 1141 -8.14 -41.91 48.96
CA ARG A 1141 -9.40 -41.31 49.42
C ARG A 1141 -9.44 -41.38 50.95
N ALA A 1142 -9.85 -40.29 51.61
CA ALA A 1142 -9.95 -40.22 53.06
C ALA A 1142 -11.24 -40.91 53.57
N PRO A 1143 -11.33 -41.27 54.86
CA PRO A 1143 -12.57 -41.76 55.46
C PRO A 1143 -13.77 -40.84 55.18
N GLY A 1144 -14.82 -41.39 54.59
CA GLY A 1144 -15.93 -40.61 54.02
C GLY A 1144 -16.82 -41.43 53.09
N VAL A 1145 -17.80 -40.78 52.48
CA VAL A 1145 -18.72 -41.39 51.50
C VAL A 1145 -18.59 -40.66 50.16
N TYR A 1146 -18.30 -41.42 49.12
CA TYR A 1146 -18.08 -40.91 47.76
C TYR A 1146 -19.14 -41.47 46.82
N SER A 1147 -19.74 -40.62 46.00
CA SER A 1147 -20.73 -41.01 44.99
C SER A 1147 -20.11 -41.00 43.60
N TYR A 1148 -20.30 -42.07 42.83
CA TYR A 1148 -19.72 -42.23 41.50
C TYR A 1148 -20.77 -42.47 40.44
N ARG A 1149 -20.68 -41.71 39.34
CA ARG A 1149 -21.48 -41.87 38.12
C ARG A 1149 -20.54 -41.95 36.93
N VAL A 1150 -20.81 -42.85 36.00
CA VAL A 1150 -20.09 -42.94 34.73
C VAL A 1150 -20.97 -42.42 33.61
N GLU A 1151 -20.40 -41.69 32.67
CA GLU A 1151 -21.03 -41.39 31.38
C GLU A 1151 -20.27 -42.06 30.26
N LEU A 1152 -21.02 -42.74 29.40
CA LEU A 1152 -20.55 -43.29 28.14
C LEU A 1152 -21.01 -42.37 27.01
N VAL A 1153 -20.09 -42.02 26.10
CA VAL A 1153 -20.31 -41.00 25.06
C VAL A 1153 -19.94 -41.55 23.68
N ASN A 1154 -20.73 -41.21 22.66
CA ASN A 1154 -20.38 -41.35 21.26
C ASN A 1154 -20.91 -40.15 20.43
N ALA A 1155 -20.72 -40.16 19.11
CA ALA A 1155 -21.16 -39.08 18.22
C ALA A 1155 -22.68 -38.83 18.19
N ALA A 1156 -23.50 -39.82 18.56
CA ALA A 1156 -24.95 -39.66 18.63
C ALA A 1156 -25.38 -38.99 19.94
N GLY A 1157 -24.79 -39.38 21.08
CA GLY A 1157 -25.09 -38.77 22.38
C GLY A 1157 -24.38 -39.40 23.59
N VAL A 1158 -24.90 -39.07 24.77
CA VAL A 1158 -24.40 -39.48 26.08
C VAL A 1158 -25.40 -40.41 26.76
N THR A 1159 -24.91 -41.38 27.52
CA THR A 1159 -25.73 -42.21 28.43
C THR A 1159 -25.04 -42.33 29.79
N SER A 1160 -25.74 -41.93 30.85
CA SER A 1160 -25.26 -42.01 32.24
C SER A 1160 -25.59 -43.36 32.89
N SER A 1161 -24.71 -43.83 33.76
CA SER A 1161 -24.96 -44.92 34.70
C SER A 1161 -25.96 -44.53 35.77
N ASP A 1162 -26.41 -45.52 36.56
CA ASP A 1162 -26.88 -45.23 37.92
C ASP A 1162 -25.70 -44.79 38.80
N THR A 1163 -25.96 -43.95 39.79
CA THR A 1163 -24.94 -43.50 40.75
C THR A 1163 -24.76 -44.53 41.85
N ILE A 1164 -23.54 -45.03 42.05
CA ILE A 1164 -23.19 -45.87 43.20
C ILE A 1164 -22.57 -45.03 44.33
N GLN A 1165 -22.57 -45.55 45.57
CA GLN A 1165 -21.82 -44.95 46.68
C GLN A 1165 -20.79 -45.92 47.25
N VAL A 1166 -19.62 -45.38 47.59
CA VAL A 1166 -18.48 -46.10 48.17
C VAL A 1166 -18.14 -45.46 49.50
N VAL A 1167 -18.09 -46.27 50.56
CA VAL A 1167 -17.73 -45.83 51.91
C VAL A 1167 -16.26 -46.18 52.18
N VAL A 1168 -15.44 -45.19 52.51
CA VAL A 1168 -14.06 -45.35 52.99
C VAL A 1168 -14.07 -45.21 54.51
N SER A 1169 -13.33 -46.07 55.21
CA SER A 1169 -13.48 -46.28 56.65
C SER A 1169 -12.20 -46.18 57.48
N ARG A 1170 -11.03 -46.11 56.82
CA ARG A 1170 -9.69 -46.10 57.42
C ARG A 1170 -8.77 -45.15 56.66
#